data_AF-A0A7C5HR16-F1
#
_entry.id   AF-A0A7C5HR16-F1
#
_cell.length_a   1.000
_cell.length_b   1.000
_cell.length_c   1.000
_cell.angle_alpha   90.00
_cell.angle_beta   90.00
_cell.angle_gamma   90.00
#
_symmetry.space_group_name_H-M   'P 1'
#
loop_
_entity.id
_entity.type
_entity.pdbx_description
1 polymer ?
#
loop_
_entity_poly.entity_id
_entity_poly.type
_entity_poly.pdbx_seq_one_letter_code
_entity_poly.pdbx_strand_id
1 'polypeptide(L)'
;GQLFNGIIDEMRVWNVVRSETELRENMHIPLVGTETGLVSYWQFNEGTGTTATDIISGNDGTMHNMDEDDWIDSTIPFGDGVSDSQTETAGTVDFTDTGLSMYFNSHNSAEITVTRINATANINPTEPDEVFDAQYWVVNRYGNGTFDTDLTFTISEDLTSEDEGNPSQIKLYTRSSNADSNWIQLMTASSVNAANNEVTFDGITEFSQFIIGKVIEPDIYIEPESLHFGTCNIEDSIAGTITIYNTGNDTLSVSDISNNEPDFLVDMTICEILPGDSCNIEITFSPAAVGPITDTLVITSNDPDESITEIFLTGQGVVPEITLLKSRDFELITSNFNSIDVGYYSAPAFTDIDGDDLLDLIVGEENDTLNHYEQDAENSTSFTLVIEHINCIGVEGYSAPVFTDLDNDRLLDLILGKQNGTLNHYEQDAENSTSFSLVNEHFNSIEVGNISTPAFTDLDGDGLLDFIVGEYEGNLNHYEQDSVNSTSFTLITPNFNNIDVGSTSSPAFTDLDGDYLLDLIVGEYEGNLNHYEQDSINSTSFSLVTHNFNSLDVGYYSAPVFSDIDGDGLEELFIGELNGKIHYCKQETIDSMSFGNIVVGGLPTKNYYLTAINLINDLNIECPEDLKYHYRKIRDSCKNCQYHPLMVQFLRQSMFGLNRIH
;
A
#
# COMPACT_ATOMS: atom_id res chain seq x y z
N GLY A 1 23.52 -11.66 83.02
CA GLY A 1 23.08 -11.71 81.63
C GLY A 1 23.55 -13.01 81.03
N GLN A 2 22.86 -13.51 80.01
CA GLN A 2 23.47 -14.45 79.08
C GLN A 2 24.41 -13.66 78.17
N LEU A 3 25.52 -14.27 77.74
CA LEU A 3 26.40 -13.66 76.74
C LEU A 3 25.66 -13.70 75.40
N PHE A 4 25.67 -12.57 74.67
CA PHE A 4 25.23 -12.55 73.28
C PHE A 4 26.29 -13.25 72.43
N ASN A 5 25.86 -14.19 71.58
CA ASN A 5 26.73 -14.89 70.64
C ASN A 5 26.27 -14.55 69.22
N GLY A 6 26.84 -13.49 68.66
CA GLY A 6 26.48 -12.96 67.35
C GLY A 6 27.28 -11.69 67.03
N ILE A 7 26.97 -11.09 65.90
CA ILE A 7 27.54 -9.82 65.43
C ILE A 7 26.59 -8.69 65.84
N ILE A 8 27.14 -7.51 66.16
CA ILE A 8 26.37 -6.32 66.53
C ILE A 8 26.79 -5.20 65.58
N ASP A 9 25.81 -4.67 64.85
CA ASP A 9 25.99 -3.49 64.00
C ASP A 9 25.66 -2.21 64.79
N GLU A 10 24.73 -2.31 65.74
CA GLU A 10 24.19 -1.11 66.36
C GLU A 10 23.63 -1.35 67.78
N MET A 11 23.81 -0.38 68.67
CA MET A 11 23.22 -0.38 70.01
C MET A 11 22.68 0.99 70.41
N ARG A 12 21.39 1.02 70.80
CA ARG A 12 20.68 2.22 71.26
C ARG A 12 20.20 2.04 72.69
N VAL A 13 20.28 3.10 73.51
CA VAL A 13 19.70 3.13 74.87
C VAL A 13 18.74 4.31 74.99
N TRP A 14 17.52 4.01 75.42
CA TRP A 14 16.43 4.98 75.56
C TRP A 14 16.00 5.12 77.02
N ASN A 15 15.62 6.33 77.44
CA ASN A 15 14.95 6.56 78.72
C ASN A 15 13.42 6.66 78.61
N VAL A 16 12.90 6.43 77.40
CA VAL A 16 11.48 6.37 77.08
C VAL A 16 11.14 5.00 76.49
N VAL A 17 9.92 4.52 76.73
CA VAL A 17 9.41 3.31 76.08
C VAL A 17 9.12 3.62 74.62
N ARG A 18 9.66 2.83 73.69
CA ARG A 18 9.38 2.94 72.24
C ARG A 18 8.12 2.16 71.89
N SER A 19 7.29 2.73 71.02
CA SER A 19 6.15 2.03 70.42
C SER A 19 6.59 1.00 69.38
N GLU A 20 5.69 0.10 68.98
CA GLU A 20 6.00 -0.91 67.95
C GLU A 20 6.34 -0.26 66.60
N THR A 21 5.53 0.70 66.14
CA THR A 21 5.76 1.46 64.91
C THR A 21 7.11 2.16 64.91
N GLU A 22 7.44 2.86 66.01
CA GLU A 22 8.75 3.51 66.17
C GLU A 22 9.94 2.55 66.15
N LEU A 23 9.75 1.29 66.55
CA LEU A 23 10.80 0.27 66.46
C LEU A 23 10.92 -0.25 65.03
N ARG A 24 9.78 -0.49 64.36
CA ARG A 24 9.71 -1.00 62.98
C ARG A 24 10.29 0.00 61.99
N GLU A 25 9.93 1.27 62.08
CA GLU A 25 10.40 2.31 61.14
C GLU A 25 11.88 2.63 61.33
N ASN A 26 12.40 2.47 62.55
CA ASN A 26 13.79 2.80 62.87
C ASN A 26 14.74 1.60 62.79
N MET A 27 14.28 0.39 62.49
CA MET A 27 15.14 -0.81 62.57
C MET A 27 16.15 -0.93 61.42
N HIS A 28 15.86 -0.29 60.27
CA HIS A 28 16.67 -0.36 59.05
C HIS A 28 17.40 0.95 58.72
N ILE A 29 17.19 2.01 59.52
CA ILE A 29 17.70 3.36 59.25
C ILE A 29 18.53 3.84 60.45
N PRO A 30 19.70 4.47 60.22
CA PRO A 30 20.47 5.10 61.28
C PRO A 30 19.72 6.29 61.87
N LEU A 31 19.90 6.50 63.17
CA LEU A 31 19.32 7.66 63.85
C LEU A 31 20.24 8.88 63.70
N VAL A 32 19.66 10.07 63.80
CA VAL A 32 20.41 11.34 63.72
C VAL A 32 21.06 11.67 65.06
N GLY A 33 20.57 11.10 66.16
CA GLY A 33 21.06 11.32 67.51
C GLY A 33 20.40 12.49 68.24
N THR A 34 19.31 13.02 67.69
CA THR A 34 18.52 14.12 68.30
C THR A 34 17.12 13.66 68.74
N GLU A 35 16.86 12.36 68.66
CA GLU A 35 15.58 11.75 68.96
C GLU A 35 15.23 11.90 70.44
N THR A 36 13.97 12.23 70.71
CA THR A 36 13.52 12.46 72.08
C THR A 36 13.64 11.17 72.90
N GLY A 37 14.44 11.25 73.97
CA GLY A 37 14.63 10.15 74.92
C GLY A 37 15.74 9.16 74.55
N LEU A 38 16.46 9.37 73.45
CA LEU A 38 17.69 8.65 73.15
C LEU A 38 18.80 9.16 74.09
N VAL A 39 19.48 8.25 74.77
CA VAL A 39 20.48 8.58 75.81
C VAL A 39 21.88 8.20 75.38
N SER A 40 22.04 7.07 74.70
CA SER A 40 23.32 6.61 74.15
C SER A 40 23.09 5.88 72.84
N TYR A 41 24.04 6.04 71.92
CA TYR A 41 23.97 5.45 70.60
C TYR A 41 25.37 5.09 70.09
N TRP A 42 25.63 3.78 69.99
CA TRP A 42 26.85 3.21 69.42
C TRP A 42 26.51 2.62 68.05
N GLN A 43 27.17 3.12 67.00
CA GLN A 43 26.96 2.69 65.62
C GLN A 43 27.99 1.67 65.13
N PHE A 44 29.04 1.40 65.93
CA PHE A 44 30.10 0.45 65.56
C PHE A 44 30.69 0.67 64.15
N ASN A 45 30.84 1.95 63.76
CA ASN A 45 31.36 2.36 62.45
C ASN A 45 32.85 2.77 62.49
N GLU A 46 33.55 2.54 63.60
CA GLU A 46 34.99 2.89 63.73
C GLU A 46 35.89 2.05 62.83
N GLY A 47 35.48 0.80 62.55
CA GLY A 47 36.16 -0.14 61.65
C GLY A 47 37.53 -0.64 62.12
N THR A 48 38.09 -0.09 63.21
CA THR A 48 39.37 -0.48 63.80
C THR A 48 39.45 -0.14 65.29
N GLY A 49 40.40 -0.77 65.99
CA GLY A 49 40.70 -0.46 67.37
C GLY A 49 39.68 -1.02 68.38
N THR A 50 39.70 -0.48 69.60
CA THR A 50 38.94 -1.03 70.74
C THR A 50 37.94 -0.03 71.35
N THR A 51 37.72 1.11 70.73
CA THR A 51 36.80 2.13 71.24
C THR A 51 35.51 2.10 70.43
N ALA A 52 34.36 2.00 71.11
CA ALA A 52 33.04 2.16 70.49
C ALA A 52 32.49 3.52 70.92
N THR A 53 32.31 4.44 69.99
CA THR A 53 31.95 5.84 70.30
C THR A 53 30.46 5.95 70.58
N ASP A 54 30.10 6.63 71.67
CA ASP A 54 28.71 7.03 71.91
C ASP A 54 28.48 8.44 71.35
N ILE A 55 27.75 8.54 70.24
CA ILE A 55 27.56 9.82 69.54
C ILE A 55 26.62 10.80 70.27
N ILE A 56 26.00 10.39 71.39
CA ILE A 56 25.04 11.20 72.14
C ILE A 56 25.67 11.78 73.41
N SER A 57 26.14 10.90 74.29
CA SER A 57 26.50 11.28 75.66
C SER A 57 27.99 11.16 75.98
N GLY A 58 28.80 10.69 75.02
CA GLY A 58 30.23 10.46 75.20
C GLY A 58 30.55 9.32 76.18
N ASN A 59 29.58 8.43 76.44
CA ASN A 59 29.79 7.21 77.20
C ASN A 59 30.46 6.15 76.31
N ASP A 60 31.66 6.43 75.82
CA ASP A 60 32.37 5.54 74.90
C ASP A 60 32.62 4.17 75.56
N GLY A 61 32.35 3.12 74.80
CA GLY A 61 32.63 1.73 75.16
C GLY A 61 34.10 1.37 74.93
N THR A 62 34.61 0.44 75.73
CA THR A 62 35.89 -0.24 75.46
C THR A 62 35.62 -1.70 75.15
N MET A 63 35.92 -2.12 73.94
CA MET A 63 35.80 -3.51 73.50
C MET A 63 37.03 -4.29 73.94
N HIS A 64 36.82 -5.52 74.42
CA HIS A 64 37.87 -6.39 74.93
C HIS A 64 38.03 -7.60 74.02
N ASN A 65 39.28 -7.96 73.71
CA ASN A 65 39.64 -9.01 72.76
C ASN A 65 39.12 -8.72 71.34
N MET A 66 39.15 -7.46 70.92
CA MET A 66 38.94 -7.05 69.52
C MET A 66 40.29 -6.72 68.89
N ASP A 67 40.50 -7.17 67.67
CA ASP A 67 41.54 -6.69 66.75
C ASP A 67 40.93 -6.22 65.41
N GLU A 68 41.77 -5.99 64.40
CA GLU A 68 41.32 -5.48 63.09
C GLU A 68 40.48 -6.51 62.31
N ASP A 69 40.67 -7.81 62.54
CA ASP A 69 39.96 -8.88 61.82
C ASP A 69 38.55 -9.14 62.41
N ASP A 70 38.27 -8.64 63.62
CA ASP A 70 36.95 -8.75 64.27
C ASP A 70 35.94 -7.71 63.75
N TRP A 71 36.41 -6.63 63.13
CA TRP A 71 35.56 -5.65 62.45
C TRP A 71 35.21 -6.18 61.06
N ILE A 72 33.91 -6.28 60.78
CA ILE A 72 33.39 -6.76 59.51
C ILE A 72 32.35 -5.78 58.97
N ASP A 73 32.28 -5.68 57.64
CA ASP A 73 31.27 -4.85 56.99
C ASP A 73 29.86 -5.40 57.29
N SER A 74 28.93 -4.48 57.55
CA SER A 74 27.53 -4.83 57.79
C SER A 74 26.91 -5.44 56.54
N THR A 75 26.31 -6.62 56.67
CA THR A 75 25.61 -7.32 55.58
C THR A 75 24.10 -7.24 55.68
N ILE A 76 23.58 -6.65 56.76
CA ILE A 76 22.14 -6.52 56.99
C ILE A 76 21.56 -5.37 56.14
N PRO A 77 20.24 -5.40 55.85
CA PRO A 77 19.61 -4.31 55.14
C PRO A 77 19.48 -3.08 56.04
N PHE A 78 20.54 -2.27 56.12
CA PHE A 78 20.62 -1.10 56.98
C PHE A 78 21.36 0.04 56.27
N GLY A 79 20.86 1.26 56.37
CA GLY A 79 21.49 2.43 55.77
C GLY A 79 20.58 3.65 55.76
N ASP A 80 21.08 4.77 55.25
CA ASP A 80 20.28 5.98 55.04
C ASP A 80 19.05 5.65 54.20
N GLY A 81 17.89 6.22 54.54
CA GLY A 81 16.64 5.80 53.94
C GLY A 81 15.41 6.46 54.53
N VAL A 82 14.25 5.95 54.15
CA VAL A 82 12.93 6.41 54.64
C VAL A 82 12.07 5.20 54.95
N SER A 83 11.29 5.26 56.03
CA SER A 83 10.33 4.22 56.39
C SER A 83 8.97 4.80 56.72
N ASP A 84 7.91 4.09 56.33
CA ASP A 84 6.52 4.42 56.64
C ASP A 84 5.76 3.13 57.00
N SER A 85 4.88 3.21 57.99
CA SER A 85 4.02 2.09 58.39
C SER A 85 2.55 2.43 58.18
N GLN A 86 1.85 1.55 57.46
CA GLN A 86 0.43 1.70 57.16
C GLN A 86 -0.34 0.42 57.50
N THR A 87 -1.65 0.56 57.70
CA THR A 87 -2.55 -0.60 57.86
C THR A 87 -3.07 -1.04 56.50
N GLU A 88 -3.09 -2.35 56.25
CA GLU A 88 -3.71 -2.92 55.05
C GLU A 88 -5.20 -2.54 54.97
N THR A 89 -5.56 -1.86 53.89
CA THR A 89 -6.94 -1.49 53.56
C THR A 89 -7.24 -1.83 52.11
N ALA A 90 -8.52 -1.99 51.77
CA ALA A 90 -8.92 -2.23 50.39
C ALA A 90 -8.50 -1.06 49.47
N GLY A 91 -7.89 -1.39 48.32
CA GLY A 91 -7.41 -0.42 47.34
C GLY A 91 -5.92 -0.09 47.49
N THR A 92 -5.50 1.02 46.86
CA THR A 92 -4.12 1.51 46.90
C THR A 92 -3.82 2.17 48.24
N VAL A 93 -2.68 1.81 48.82
CA VAL A 93 -2.08 2.43 50.01
C VAL A 93 -0.69 2.92 49.61
N ASP A 94 -0.45 4.21 49.82
CA ASP A 94 0.85 4.84 49.55
C ASP A 94 1.71 4.86 50.82
N PHE A 95 2.95 4.38 50.71
CA PHE A 95 3.93 4.46 51.79
C PHE A 95 4.78 5.71 51.58
N THR A 96 4.45 6.75 52.34
CA THR A 96 4.88 8.13 52.09
C THR A 96 6.41 8.22 52.03
N ASP A 97 6.94 8.91 51.02
CA ASP A 97 8.38 9.17 50.80
C ASP A 97 9.26 7.91 50.57
N THR A 98 8.69 6.70 50.65
CA THR A 98 9.40 5.44 50.32
C THR A 98 9.43 5.15 48.83
N GLY A 99 8.58 5.82 48.04
CA GLY A 99 8.41 5.52 46.61
C GLY A 99 7.75 4.17 46.36
N LEU A 100 6.98 3.62 47.30
CA LEU A 100 6.24 2.37 47.13
C LEU A 100 4.76 2.58 47.43
N SER A 101 3.91 2.16 46.50
CA SER A 101 2.47 2.06 46.67
C SER A 101 2.03 0.61 46.49
N MET A 102 1.04 0.18 47.27
CA MET A 102 0.53 -1.21 47.25
C MET A 102 -0.96 -1.21 46.99
N TYR A 103 -1.40 -1.91 45.94
CA TYR A 103 -2.80 -2.24 45.74
C TYR A 103 -3.11 -3.60 46.37
N PHE A 104 -3.91 -3.63 47.44
CA PHE A 104 -4.21 -4.88 48.14
C PHE A 104 -5.38 -5.64 47.50
N ASN A 105 -5.06 -6.72 46.78
CA ASN A 105 -6.03 -7.68 46.23
C ASN A 105 -6.73 -8.47 47.34
N SER A 106 -6.01 -8.74 48.44
CA SER A 106 -6.54 -9.30 49.68
C SER A 106 -5.97 -8.56 50.88
N HIS A 107 -6.79 -8.31 51.91
CA HIS A 107 -6.37 -7.58 53.11
C HIS A 107 -6.97 -8.19 54.38
N ASN A 108 -6.26 -8.08 55.50
CA ASN A 108 -6.78 -8.48 56.81
C ASN A 108 -6.36 -7.52 57.94
N SER A 109 -6.13 -6.26 57.59
CA SER A 109 -5.75 -5.20 58.53
C SER A 109 -4.45 -5.49 59.28
N ALA A 110 -3.51 -6.21 58.64
CA ALA A 110 -2.14 -6.27 59.14
C ALA A 110 -1.47 -4.89 59.02
N GLU A 111 -0.47 -4.65 59.86
CA GLU A 111 0.41 -3.48 59.71
C GLU A 111 1.55 -3.83 58.76
N ILE A 112 1.76 -3.02 57.74
CA ILE A 112 2.88 -3.12 56.82
C ILE A 112 3.85 -1.99 57.14
N THR A 113 5.13 -2.33 57.24
CA THR A 113 6.20 -1.34 57.29
C THR A 113 7.03 -1.50 56.03
N VAL A 114 7.17 -0.41 55.29
CA VAL A 114 8.07 -0.31 54.15
C VAL A 114 9.26 0.54 54.57
N THR A 115 10.46 0.08 54.29
CA THR A 115 11.68 0.87 54.41
C THR A 115 12.39 0.90 53.06
N ARG A 116 12.56 2.08 52.45
CA ARG A 116 13.48 2.25 51.32
C ARG A 116 14.86 2.63 51.87
N ILE A 117 15.86 1.84 51.55
CA ILE A 117 17.26 2.11 51.87
C ILE A 117 17.90 2.71 50.63
N ASN A 118 18.51 3.89 50.78
CA ASN A 118 19.19 4.66 49.74
C ASN A 118 20.69 4.35 49.75
N ALA A 119 21.02 3.06 49.67
CA ALA A 119 22.39 2.57 49.54
C ALA A 119 22.42 1.34 48.63
N THR A 120 23.60 1.02 48.08
CA THR A 120 23.81 -0.25 47.35
C THR A 120 23.61 -1.42 48.29
N ALA A 121 22.90 -2.46 47.84
CA ALA A 121 22.80 -3.69 48.61
C ALA A 121 24.18 -4.32 48.83
N ASN A 122 24.33 -5.08 49.91
CA ASN A 122 25.58 -5.78 50.24
C ASN A 122 26.07 -6.72 49.11
N ILE A 123 25.13 -7.25 48.33
CA ILE A 123 25.35 -8.01 47.11
C ILE A 123 24.32 -7.49 46.10
N ASN A 124 24.72 -7.08 44.90
CA ASN A 124 23.78 -6.77 43.83
C ASN A 124 23.29 -8.06 43.14
N PRO A 125 22.10 -8.09 42.53
CA PRO A 125 21.70 -9.19 41.67
C PRO A 125 22.74 -9.46 40.57
N THR A 126 22.88 -10.72 40.16
CA THR A 126 23.90 -11.16 39.20
C THR A 126 23.52 -10.97 37.73
N GLU A 127 22.22 -10.93 37.46
CA GLU A 127 21.54 -10.48 36.24
C GLU A 127 20.32 -9.76 36.84
N PRO A 128 20.20 -8.45 36.71
CA PRO A 128 20.23 -7.68 35.48
C PRO A 128 21.58 -6.97 35.27
N ASP A 129 21.77 -6.45 34.06
CA ASP A 129 22.95 -5.68 33.69
C ASP A 129 23.08 -4.37 34.46
N GLU A 130 21.95 -3.74 34.81
CA GLU A 130 21.89 -2.52 35.61
C GLU A 130 20.86 -2.63 36.74
N VAL A 131 21.19 -2.08 37.91
CA VAL A 131 20.28 -1.95 39.06
C VAL A 131 19.91 -0.48 39.18
N PHE A 132 18.61 -0.17 39.26
CA PHE A 132 18.14 1.21 39.29
C PHE A 132 18.50 1.89 40.61
N ASP A 133 19.35 2.91 40.51
CA ASP A 133 19.97 3.61 41.64
C ASP A 133 20.63 2.71 42.70
N ALA A 134 21.31 3.35 43.65
CA ALA A 134 21.66 2.74 44.92
C ALA A 134 20.44 2.72 45.87
N GLN A 135 19.38 1.98 45.54
CA GLN A 135 18.22 1.83 46.44
C GLN A 135 17.58 0.44 46.41
N TYR A 136 17.00 0.03 47.53
CA TYR A 136 16.19 -1.18 47.65
C TYR A 136 15.19 -1.06 48.80
N TRP A 137 14.16 -1.89 48.79
CA TRP A 137 13.06 -1.83 49.76
C TRP A 137 13.09 -3.05 50.68
N VAL A 138 12.73 -2.85 51.93
CA VAL A 138 12.40 -3.92 52.88
C VAL A 138 10.94 -3.79 53.22
N VAL A 139 10.16 -4.82 52.90
CA VAL A 139 8.74 -4.89 53.22
C VAL A 139 8.54 -5.92 54.32
N ASN A 140 7.98 -5.46 55.44
CA ASN A 140 7.63 -6.28 56.58
C ASN A 140 6.13 -6.24 56.83
N ARG A 141 5.56 -7.40 57.15
CA ARG A 141 4.13 -7.56 57.43
C ARG A 141 3.92 -8.10 58.84
N TYR A 142 3.12 -7.39 59.63
CA TYR A 142 2.78 -7.73 61.01
C TYR A 142 1.29 -8.05 61.13
N GLY A 143 0.97 -9.33 60.94
CA GLY A 143 -0.40 -9.84 61.01
C GLY A 143 -0.50 -11.27 60.50
N ASN A 144 -1.70 -11.85 60.57
CA ASN A 144 -1.98 -13.18 60.03
C ASN A 144 -2.60 -13.07 58.63
N GLY A 145 -2.92 -14.19 57.98
CA GLY A 145 -3.61 -14.21 56.68
C GLY A 145 -2.68 -14.06 55.47
N THR A 146 -3.28 -13.92 54.29
CA THR A 146 -2.58 -13.89 53.00
C THR A 146 -2.06 -12.49 52.68
N PHE A 147 -0.87 -12.43 52.07
CA PHE A 147 -0.35 -11.25 51.40
C PHE A 147 -0.58 -11.44 49.89
N ASP A 148 -1.25 -10.50 49.25
CA ASP A 148 -1.61 -10.54 47.83
C ASP A 148 -1.82 -9.09 47.38
N THR A 149 -0.85 -8.56 46.64
CA THR A 149 -0.79 -7.15 46.30
C THR A 149 -0.08 -6.90 44.98
N ASP A 150 -0.46 -5.81 44.31
CA ASP A 150 0.32 -5.25 43.20
C ASP A 150 1.20 -4.12 43.76
N LEU A 151 2.50 -4.19 43.48
CA LEU A 151 3.48 -3.21 43.95
C LEU A 151 3.76 -2.21 42.83
N THR A 152 3.62 -0.92 43.12
CA THR A 152 4.05 0.15 42.22
C THR A 152 5.19 0.92 42.88
N PHE A 153 6.36 0.88 42.25
CA PHE A 153 7.55 1.57 42.69
C PHE A 153 7.74 2.85 41.88
N THR A 154 7.92 3.98 42.56
CA THR A 154 8.45 5.20 41.97
C THR A 154 9.96 5.21 42.20
N ILE A 155 10.72 5.03 41.13
CA ILE A 155 12.19 4.98 41.18
C ILE A 155 12.78 6.39 40.98
N SER A 156 14.01 6.61 41.48
CA SER A 156 14.64 7.93 41.44
C SER A 156 15.36 8.21 40.12
N GLU A 157 15.81 7.17 39.43
CA GLU A 157 16.35 7.18 38.07
C GLU A 157 15.24 7.32 37.02
N ASP A 158 15.51 8.07 35.95
CA ASP A 158 14.51 8.36 34.91
C ASP A 158 14.25 7.11 34.05
N LEU A 159 12.99 6.70 33.99
CA LEU A 159 12.50 5.70 33.03
C LEU A 159 12.32 6.36 31.67
N THR A 160 12.60 5.61 30.62
CA THR A 160 12.50 6.07 29.23
C THR A 160 11.21 5.59 28.59
N SER A 161 10.81 6.24 27.47
CA SER A 161 9.67 5.74 26.67
C SER A 161 9.90 4.34 26.11
N GLU A 162 11.17 3.91 25.99
CA GLU A 162 11.53 2.55 25.61
C GLU A 162 11.19 1.55 26.71
N ASP A 163 11.50 1.88 27.97
CA ASP A 163 11.12 1.06 29.13
C ASP A 163 9.59 0.91 29.24
N GLU A 164 8.84 1.94 28.85
CA GLU A 164 7.37 1.92 28.75
C GLU A 164 6.86 1.05 27.59
N GLY A 165 7.57 1.04 26.45
CA GLY A 165 7.29 0.14 25.32
C GLY A 165 7.61 -1.32 25.63
N ASN A 166 8.64 -1.56 26.44
CA ASN A 166 9.19 -2.88 26.77
C ASN A 166 9.27 -3.15 28.30
N PRO A 167 8.15 -3.18 29.04
CA PRO A 167 8.16 -3.38 30.50
C PRO A 167 8.82 -4.69 30.96
N SER A 168 8.90 -5.69 30.08
CA SER A 168 9.52 -6.98 30.37
C SER A 168 11.02 -6.87 30.69
N GLN A 169 11.72 -5.83 30.23
CA GLN A 169 13.13 -5.57 30.52
C GLN A 169 13.38 -5.16 31.98
N ILE A 170 12.36 -4.62 32.64
CA ILE A 170 12.42 -4.24 34.05
C ILE A 170 12.05 -5.44 34.92
N LYS A 171 12.97 -5.83 35.82
CA LYS A 171 12.85 -7.04 36.63
C LYS A 171 12.80 -6.68 38.12
N LEU A 172 11.94 -7.40 38.86
CA LEU A 172 11.89 -7.35 40.32
C LEU A 172 12.66 -8.54 40.88
N TYR A 173 13.57 -8.28 41.80
CA TYR A 173 14.32 -9.29 42.53
C TYR A 173 13.93 -9.29 43.99
N THR A 174 13.98 -10.47 44.60
CA THR A 174 13.58 -10.68 45.99
C THR A 174 14.60 -11.51 46.76
N ARG A 175 14.62 -11.31 48.08
CA ARG A 175 15.20 -12.21 49.09
C ARG A 175 14.51 -11.95 50.42
N SER A 176 14.56 -12.90 51.35
CA SER A 176 13.87 -12.76 52.65
C SER A 176 14.25 -11.46 53.38
N SER A 177 13.30 -10.84 54.10
CA SER A 177 13.45 -9.50 54.70
C SER A 177 14.69 -9.31 55.58
N ASN A 178 15.25 -10.37 56.15
CA ASN A 178 16.46 -10.35 56.99
C ASN A 178 17.66 -11.09 56.38
N ALA A 179 17.61 -11.44 55.08
CA ALA A 179 18.69 -12.14 54.40
C ALA A 179 19.78 -11.18 53.94
N ASP A 180 21.01 -11.69 53.91
CA ASP A 180 22.19 -11.08 53.31
C ASP A 180 22.73 -11.89 52.11
N SER A 181 21.96 -12.89 51.65
CA SER A 181 22.26 -13.79 50.54
C SER A 181 22.00 -13.16 49.16
N ASN A 182 22.35 -13.90 48.11
CA ASN A 182 22.05 -13.52 46.71
C ASN A 182 20.55 -13.25 46.50
N TRP A 183 20.28 -12.35 45.57
CA TRP A 183 18.94 -12.02 45.08
C TRP A 183 18.44 -13.09 44.09
N ILE A 184 17.11 -13.28 44.06
CA ILE A 184 16.43 -14.18 43.13
C ILE A 184 15.46 -13.34 42.29
N GLN A 185 15.48 -13.49 40.96
CA GLN A 185 14.49 -12.84 40.10
C GLN A 185 13.09 -13.37 40.45
N LEU A 186 12.19 -12.47 40.82
CA LEU A 186 10.81 -12.79 41.14
C LEU A 186 9.93 -12.77 39.88
N MET A 187 9.99 -11.67 39.13
CA MET A 187 9.16 -11.45 37.93
C MET A 187 9.63 -10.24 37.11
N THR A 188 8.96 -10.01 35.97
CA THR A 188 9.11 -8.82 35.13
C THR A 188 8.00 -7.81 35.44
N ALA A 189 8.18 -6.53 35.09
CA ALA A 189 7.15 -5.52 35.29
C ALA A 189 5.90 -5.84 34.46
N SER A 190 4.72 -5.58 35.03
CA SER A 190 3.43 -5.65 34.33
C SER A 190 3.20 -4.39 33.50
N SER A 191 3.67 -3.25 33.99
CA SER A 191 3.64 -1.97 33.28
C SER A 191 4.74 -1.03 33.76
N VAL A 192 5.18 -0.15 32.87
CA VAL A 192 6.07 0.98 33.16
C VAL A 192 5.35 2.26 32.73
N ASN A 193 5.48 3.32 33.52
CA ASN A 193 5.00 4.66 33.20
C ASN A 193 6.18 5.62 33.32
N ALA A 194 6.79 5.92 32.18
CA ALA A 194 8.01 6.73 32.12
C ALA A 194 7.76 8.18 32.56
N ALA A 195 6.56 8.71 32.31
CA ALA A 195 6.22 10.08 32.68
C ALA A 195 6.20 10.31 34.20
N ASN A 196 5.97 9.25 34.98
CA ASN A 196 5.93 9.28 36.44
C ASN A 196 7.11 8.57 37.12
N ASN A 197 8.04 7.98 36.36
CA ASN A 197 9.07 7.05 36.85
C ASN A 197 8.47 5.91 37.69
N GLU A 198 7.33 5.37 37.26
CA GLU A 198 6.61 4.31 37.97
C GLU A 198 6.77 2.95 37.27
N VAL A 199 7.02 1.89 38.05
CA VAL A 199 7.05 0.50 37.60
C VAL A 199 6.10 -0.31 38.46
N THR A 200 5.19 -1.07 37.82
CA THR A 200 4.22 -1.91 38.50
C THR A 200 4.55 -3.39 38.33
N PHE A 201 4.34 -4.17 39.40
CA PHE A 201 4.47 -5.62 39.44
C PHE A 201 3.24 -6.23 40.12
N ASP A 202 2.47 -7.03 39.38
CA ASP A 202 1.19 -7.55 39.85
C ASP A 202 1.33 -8.89 40.59
N GLY A 203 0.46 -9.14 41.56
CA GLY A 203 0.30 -10.48 42.17
C GLY A 203 1.45 -10.92 43.08
N ILE A 204 2.07 -9.99 43.79
CA ILE A 204 3.10 -10.28 44.80
C ILE A 204 2.45 -10.93 46.02
N THR A 205 2.91 -12.14 46.35
CA THR A 205 2.33 -12.96 47.43
C THR A 205 3.23 -13.14 48.65
N GLU A 206 4.44 -12.55 48.61
CA GLU A 206 5.41 -12.60 49.70
C GLU A 206 5.91 -11.19 50.05
N PHE A 207 6.07 -10.90 51.34
CA PHE A 207 6.79 -9.71 51.80
C PHE A 207 8.27 -10.07 51.98
N SER A 208 9.17 -9.20 51.52
CA SER A 208 10.59 -9.51 51.40
C SER A 208 11.41 -8.22 51.25
N GLN A 209 12.71 -8.36 51.02
CA GLN A 209 13.47 -7.28 50.39
C GLN A 209 13.20 -7.30 48.90
N PHE A 210 13.11 -6.12 48.29
CA PHE A 210 12.92 -5.95 46.85
C PHE A 210 13.97 -5.00 46.28
N ILE A 211 14.51 -5.35 45.12
CA ILE A 211 15.38 -4.48 44.35
C ILE A 211 14.98 -4.59 42.88
N ILE A 212 15.08 -3.49 42.14
CA ILE A 212 14.65 -3.39 40.75
C ILE A 212 15.90 -3.23 39.90
N GLY A 213 15.95 -3.92 38.78
CA GLY A 213 16.96 -3.64 37.78
C GLY A 213 16.45 -3.84 36.36
N LYS A 214 17.30 -3.45 35.42
CA LYS A 214 17.04 -3.41 33.99
C LYS A 214 18.01 -4.31 33.27
N VAL A 215 17.46 -5.23 32.50
CA VAL A 215 18.24 -6.00 31.54
C VAL A 215 18.47 -5.11 30.32
N ILE A 216 19.73 -4.98 29.87
CA ILE A 216 20.07 -4.27 28.63
C ILE A 216 20.39 -5.29 27.54
N GLU A 217 19.44 -5.45 26.63
CA GLU A 217 19.56 -6.36 25.50
C GLU A 217 19.32 -5.59 24.19
N PRO A 218 19.97 -5.99 23.08
CA PRO A 218 19.61 -5.51 21.76
C PRO A 218 18.27 -6.14 21.33
N ASP A 219 17.50 -5.42 20.52
CA ASP A 219 16.20 -5.88 20.01
C ASP A 219 16.09 -5.46 18.53
N ILE A 220 15.91 -6.44 17.65
CA ILE A 220 15.93 -6.27 16.19
C ILE A 220 14.52 -6.01 15.66
N TYR A 221 14.35 -4.93 14.90
CA TYR A 221 13.13 -4.69 14.15
C TYR A 221 13.46 -4.45 12.68
N ILE A 222 12.69 -5.04 11.75
CA ILE A 222 12.98 -4.95 10.31
C ILE A 222 11.77 -4.43 9.54
N GLU A 223 12.00 -3.47 8.65
CA GLU A 223 10.96 -2.93 7.77
C GLU A 223 11.46 -2.81 6.32
N PRO A 224 10.72 -3.31 5.32
CA PRO A 224 9.53 -4.17 5.44
C PRO A 224 9.90 -5.64 5.78
N GLU A 225 8.96 -6.39 6.38
CA GLU A 225 9.10 -7.84 6.70
C GLU A 225 9.10 -8.76 5.44
N SER A 226 8.79 -8.21 4.27
CA SER A 226 8.91 -8.90 2.98
C SER A 226 9.16 -7.90 1.86
N LEU A 227 9.85 -8.33 0.80
CA LEU A 227 10.18 -7.51 -0.35
C LEU A 227 9.65 -8.18 -1.63
N HIS A 228 8.75 -7.47 -2.32
CA HIS A 228 8.15 -7.91 -3.58
C HIS A 228 8.64 -7.04 -4.73
N PHE A 229 9.44 -7.61 -5.62
CA PHE A 229 10.06 -6.90 -6.75
C PHE A 229 9.17 -6.81 -7.99
N GLY A 230 7.98 -7.43 -7.99
CA GLY A 230 7.09 -7.48 -9.15
C GLY A 230 7.73 -8.23 -10.33
N THR A 231 7.48 -7.75 -11.55
CA THR A 231 8.04 -8.31 -12.78
C THR A 231 9.34 -7.62 -13.18
N CYS A 232 10.34 -8.40 -13.59
CA CYS A 232 11.63 -7.90 -14.09
C CYS A 232 12.05 -8.70 -15.33
N ASN A 233 12.55 -8.02 -16.36
CA ASN A 233 13.01 -8.70 -17.56
C ASN A 233 14.30 -9.49 -17.28
N ILE A 234 14.48 -10.63 -17.94
CA ILE A 234 15.78 -11.32 -17.96
C ILE A 234 16.85 -10.35 -18.51
N GLU A 235 18.00 -10.29 -17.84
CA GLU A 235 19.12 -9.34 -18.07
C GLU A 235 18.95 -7.92 -17.49
N ASP A 236 17.76 -7.56 -16.98
CA ASP A 236 17.54 -6.33 -16.20
C ASP A 236 17.69 -6.59 -14.69
N SER A 237 17.64 -5.51 -13.90
CA SER A 237 17.70 -5.59 -12.43
C SER A 237 16.82 -4.55 -11.75
N ILE A 238 16.17 -4.93 -10.65
CA ILE A 238 15.41 -4.02 -9.76
C ILE A 238 16.06 -4.04 -8.38
N ALA A 239 16.34 -2.86 -7.82
CA ALA A 239 16.81 -2.72 -6.45
C ALA A 239 15.64 -2.45 -5.49
N GLY A 240 15.74 -3.03 -4.30
CA GLY A 240 14.87 -2.77 -3.16
C GLY A 240 15.71 -2.68 -1.89
N THR A 241 15.12 -2.21 -0.80
CA THR A 241 15.85 -1.95 0.44
C THR A 241 15.02 -2.41 1.62
N ILE A 242 15.68 -3.03 2.60
CA ILE A 242 15.15 -3.22 3.95
C ILE A 242 15.96 -2.38 4.92
N THR A 243 15.33 -1.97 6.00
CA THR A 243 15.96 -1.25 7.11
C THR A 243 15.90 -2.11 8.36
N ILE A 244 17.06 -2.35 8.97
CA ILE A 244 17.21 -3.02 10.25
C ILE A 244 17.35 -1.94 11.32
N TYR A 245 16.49 -1.95 12.32
CA TYR A 245 16.49 -1.06 13.47
C TYR A 245 16.95 -1.82 14.72
N ASN A 246 17.60 -1.09 15.63
CA ASN A 246 17.81 -1.56 17.00
C ASN A 246 16.85 -0.81 17.92
N THR A 247 15.78 -1.46 18.33
CA THR A 247 14.83 -0.95 19.32
C THR A 247 15.27 -1.24 20.76
N GLY A 248 16.33 -2.06 20.93
CA GLY A 248 16.85 -2.43 22.23
C GLY A 248 17.74 -1.36 22.86
N ASN A 249 18.24 -1.69 24.06
CA ASN A 249 19.05 -0.81 24.90
C ASN A 249 20.54 -1.18 24.94
N ASP A 250 20.94 -2.25 24.25
CA ASP A 250 22.35 -2.58 23.98
C ASP A 250 22.64 -2.57 22.47
N THR A 251 23.91 -2.61 22.08
CA THR A 251 24.32 -2.61 20.66
C THR A 251 23.91 -3.90 19.96
N LEU A 252 23.11 -3.77 18.89
CA LEU A 252 22.73 -4.86 18.02
C LEU A 252 23.85 -5.12 17.00
N SER A 253 24.41 -6.33 17.03
CA SER A 253 25.44 -6.81 16.11
C SER A 253 24.81 -7.81 15.14
N VAL A 254 24.73 -7.43 13.87
CA VAL A 254 24.32 -8.33 12.78
C VAL A 254 25.54 -9.10 12.32
N SER A 255 25.59 -10.39 12.69
CA SER A 255 26.75 -11.25 12.51
C SER A 255 26.80 -11.96 11.16
N ASP A 256 25.64 -12.18 10.53
CA ASP A 256 25.52 -12.82 9.23
C ASP A 256 24.23 -12.40 8.50
N ILE A 257 24.32 -12.26 7.18
CA ILE A 257 23.20 -12.01 6.27
C ILE A 257 23.38 -12.95 5.09
N SER A 258 22.43 -13.85 4.87
CA SER A 258 22.55 -14.88 3.83
C SER A 258 21.23 -15.20 3.15
N ASN A 259 21.32 -15.61 1.89
CA ASN A 259 20.19 -16.06 1.07
C ASN A 259 20.67 -17.19 0.13
N ASN A 260 19.76 -17.93 -0.50
CA ASN A 260 20.12 -19.13 -1.29
C ASN A 260 19.95 -18.95 -2.80
N GLU A 261 19.15 -17.98 -3.23
CA GLU A 261 18.81 -17.76 -4.63
C GLU A 261 19.72 -16.69 -5.25
N PRO A 262 20.59 -17.05 -6.22
CA PRO A 262 21.51 -16.11 -6.86
C PRO A 262 20.82 -14.97 -7.63
N ASP A 263 19.54 -15.12 -7.99
CA ASP A 263 18.78 -14.05 -8.63
C ASP A 263 18.46 -12.89 -7.65
N PHE A 264 18.64 -13.06 -6.33
CA PHE A 264 18.67 -11.98 -5.34
C PHE A 264 20.10 -11.73 -4.86
N LEU A 265 20.69 -10.62 -5.30
CA LEU A 265 21.99 -10.16 -4.84
C LEU A 265 21.82 -9.22 -3.64
N VAL A 266 22.31 -9.64 -2.47
CA VAL A 266 22.17 -8.91 -1.21
C VAL A 266 23.50 -8.26 -0.83
N ASP A 267 23.44 -7.01 -0.35
CA ASP A 267 24.58 -6.39 0.32
C ASP A 267 24.83 -7.08 1.68
N MET A 268 25.87 -7.92 1.75
CA MET A 268 26.26 -8.66 2.96
C MET A 268 27.05 -7.79 3.95
N THR A 269 26.74 -6.51 4.03
CA THR A 269 27.37 -5.60 4.98
C THR A 269 26.87 -5.93 6.39
N ILE A 270 27.79 -6.37 7.25
CA ILE A 270 27.54 -6.52 8.69
C ILE A 270 27.38 -5.14 9.34
N CYS A 271 26.38 -4.99 10.20
CA CYS A 271 26.06 -3.74 10.88
C CYS A 271 26.23 -3.88 12.40
N GLU A 272 26.82 -2.86 13.02
CA GLU A 272 26.76 -2.62 14.46
C GLU A 272 25.83 -1.42 14.66
N ILE A 273 24.66 -1.64 15.24
CA ILE A 273 23.58 -0.67 15.32
C ILE A 273 23.42 -0.27 16.78
N LEU A 274 23.71 1.00 17.10
CA LEU A 274 23.53 1.53 18.45
C LEU A 274 22.03 1.59 18.81
N PRO A 275 21.67 1.61 20.10
CA PRO A 275 20.29 1.80 20.53
C PRO A 275 19.61 2.98 19.84
N GLY A 276 18.47 2.74 19.20
CA GLY A 276 17.67 3.73 18.46
C GLY A 276 18.17 4.08 17.04
N ASP A 277 19.30 3.51 16.59
CA ASP A 277 19.82 3.71 15.23
C ASP A 277 19.28 2.62 14.26
N SER A 278 19.66 2.73 12.99
CA SER A 278 19.29 1.78 11.93
C SER A 278 20.38 1.58 10.87
N CYS A 279 20.27 0.49 10.11
CA CYS A 279 21.13 0.12 9.00
C CYS A 279 20.29 -0.29 7.78
N ASN A 280 20.60 0.23 6.59
CA ASN A 280 19.90 -0.14 5.37
C ASN A 280 20.66 -1.25 4.64
N ILE A 281 19.95 -2.27 4.19
CA ILE A 281 20.47 -3.35 3.34
C ILE A 281 19.78 -3.28 1.98
N GLU A 282 20.58 -3.09 0.92
CA GLU A 282 20.11 -3.10 -0.46
C GLU A 282 20.09 -4.54 -1.00
N ILE A 283 18.99 -4.91 -1.65
CA ILE A 283 18.81 -6.18 -2.35
C ILE A 283 18.49 -5.89 -3.81
N THR A 284 19.24 -6.47 -4.73
CA THR A 284 19.03 -6.37 -6.17
C THR A 284 18.48 -7.69 -6.71
N PHE A 285 17.28 -7.67 -7.30
CA PHE A 285 16.71 -8.79 -8.03
C PHE A 285 17.14 -8.74 -9.50
N SER A 286 17.69 -9.83 -10.04
CA SER A 286 18.19 -9.97 -11.43
C SER A 286 17.84 -11.37 -11.96
N PRO A 287 16.62 -11.58 -12.50
CA PRO A 287 16.15 -12.92 -12.84
C PRO A 287 16.90 -13.55 -14.01
N ALA A 288 17.36 -14.80 -13.84
CA ALA A 288 18.02 -15.56 -14.91
C ALA A 288 17.06 -16.38 -15.78
N ALA A 289 15.81 -16.58 -15.33
CA ALA A 289 14.81 -17.39 -16.02
C ALA A 289 13.39 -16.81 -15.90
N VAL A 290 12.50 -17.20 -16.81
CA VAL A 290 11.08 -16.80 -16.76
C VAL A 290 10.35 -17.57 -15.66
N GLY A 291 9.53 -16.86 -14.89
CA GLY A 291 8.65 -17.42 -13.88
C GLY A 291 8.80 -16.76 -12.50
N PRO A 292 7.99 -17.18 -11.52
CA PRO A 292 8.11 -16.72 -10.15
C PRO A 292 9.39 -17.25 -9.51
N ILE A 293 10.14 -16.36 -8.87
CA ILE A 293 11.36 -16.64 -8.10
C ILE A 293 11.13 -16.15 -6.68
N THR A 294 11.43 -17.00 -5.71
CA THR A 294 11.21 -16.73 -4.29
C THR A 294 12.41 -17.17 -3.48
N ASP A 295 12.79 -16.41 -2.47
CA ASP A 295 13.85 -16.76 -1.53
C ASP A 295 13.51 -16.27 -0.12
N THR A 296 14.27 -16.75 0.86
CA THR A 296 14.21 -16.26 2.24
C THR A 296 15.59 -15.72 2.61
N LEU A 297 15.65 -14.42 2.88
CA LEU A 297 16.82 -13.79 3.46
C LEU A 297 16.86 -14.09 4.95
N VAL A 298 17.98 -14.61 5.45
CA VAL A 298 18.20 -14.98 6.85
C VAL A 298 19.23 -14.02 7.44
N ILE A 299 18.84 -13.35 8.52
CA ILE A 299 19.67 -12.39 9.27
C ILE A 299 19.94 -12.99 10.65
N THR A 300 21.21 -13.10 11.05
CA THR A 300 21.62 -13.61 12.36
C THR A 300 22.21 -12.49 13.21
N SER A 301 21.66 -12.26 14.40
CA SER A 301 22.05 -11.18 15.30
C SER A 301 22.36 -11.69 16.72
N ASN A 302 22.82 -10.79 17.60
CA ASN A 302 22.97 -11.03 19.03
C ASN A 302 21.70 -10.71 19.85
N ASP A 303 20.57 -10.50 19.18
CA ASP A 303 19.26 -10.42 19.81
C ASP A 303 18.95 -11.75 20.56
N PRO A 304 18.72 -11.73 21.88
CA PRO A 304 18.51 -12.94 22.68
C PRO A 304 17.26 -13.74 22.33
N ASP A 305 16.16 -13.09 21.95
CA ASP A 305 14.89 -13.73 21.62
C ASP A 305 14.62 -13.82 20.11
N GLU A 306 15.21 -12.94 19.31
CA GLU A 306 15.13 -12.93 17.85
C GLU A 306 16.50 -13.05 17.16
N SER A 307 17.37 -13.93 17.69
CA SER A 307 18.71 -14.20 17.13
C SER A 307 18.76 -14.60 15.64
N ILE A 308 17.62 -14.98 15.06
CA ILE A 308 17.45 -15.27 13.62
C ILE A 308 16.15 -14.63 13.14
N THR A 309 16.24 -13.72 12.18
CA THR A 309 15.10 -13.08 11.51
C THR A 309 15.06 -13.49 10.03
N GLU A 310 13.86 -13.76 9.51
CA GLU A 310 13.64 -14.19 8.12
C GLU A 310 12.80 -13.17 7.35
N ILE A 311 13.26 -12.78 6.15
CA ILE A 311 12.54 -11.86 5.25
C ILE A 311 12.22 -12.56 3.94
N PHE A 312 10.96 -12.51 3.52
CA PHE A 312 10.53 -13.15 2.27
C PHE A 312 10.83 -12.26 1.06
N LEU A 313 11.57 -12.82 0.09
CA LEU A 313 11.88 -12.18 -1.17
C LEU A 313 11.07 -12.83 -2.29
N THR A 314 10.43 -12.02 -3.13
CA THR A 314 9.62 -12.53 -4.25
C THR A 314 9.76 -11.62 -5.47
N GLY A 315 9.87 -12.23 -6.65
CA GLY A 315 9.91 -11.53 -7.93
C GLY A 315 9.48 -12.46 -9.07
N GLN A 316 9.25 -11.91 -10.24
CA GLN A 316 8.88 -12.67 -11.43
C GLN A 316 9.79 -12.29 -12.59
N GLY A 317 10.61 -13.25 -13.04
CA GLY A 317 11.34 -13.11 -14.29
C GLY A 317 10.38 -13.18 -15.46
N VAL A 318 10.45 -12.21 -16.35
CA VAL A 318 9.74 -12.22 -17.64
C VAL A 318 10.77 -12.10 -18.76
N VAL A 319 10.46 -12.65 -19.93
CA VAL A 319 11.23 -12.21 -21.10
C VAL A 319 10.92 -10.73 -21.34
N PRO A 320 11.89 -9.92 -21.79
CA PRO A 320 11.58 -8.58 -22.24
C PRO A 320 10.47 -8.69 -23.28
N GLU A 321 9.28 -8.26 -22.89
CA GLU A 321 8.21 -8.07 -23.84
C GLU A 321 8.63 -6.84 -24.64
N ILE A 322 8.96 -7.06 -25.91
CA ILE A 322 8.99 -5.95 -26.86
C ILE A 322 7.52 -5.60 -27.07
N THR A 323 6.94 -4.87 -26.11
CA THR A 323 5.69 -4.18 -26.34
C THR A 323 6.06 -3.06 -27.27
N LEU A 324 5.74 -3.33 -28.52
CA LEU A 324 5.84 -2.38 -29.59
C LEU A 324 4.79 -1.32 -29.25
N LEU A 325 5.19 -0.26 -28.53
CA LEU A 325 4.35 0.91 -28.35
C LEU A 325 4.07 1.41 -29.75
N LYS A 326 2.91 1.00 -30.26
CA LYS A 326 2.40 1.38 -31.55
C LYS A 326 1.91 2.80 -31.34
N SER A 327 2.82 3.77 -31.34
CA SER A 327 2.44 5.14 -31.63
C SER A 327 1.97 5.10 -33.09
N ARG A 328 0.67 4.86 -33.24
CA ARG A 328 -0.05 5.03 -34.49
C ARG A 328 -0.41 6.51 -34.55
N ASP A 329 0.61 7.32 -34.80
CA ASP A 329 0.40 8.74 -35.07
C ASP A 329 -0.45 8.85 -36.35
N PHE A 330 -1.43 9.76 -36.34
CA PHE A 330 -2.27 9.99 -37.50
C PHE A 330 -1.66 11.11 -38.35
N GLU A 331 -1.30 10.80 -39.60
CA GLU A 331 -0.83 11.82 -40.55
C GLU A 331 -2.04 12.60 -41.09
N LEU A 332 -2.10 13.91 -40.85
CA LEU A 332 -3.09 14.77 -41.50
C LEU A 332 -2.84 14.81 -43.01
N ILE A 333 -3.71 14.14 -43.78
CA ILE A 333 -3.63 14.08 -45.24
C ILE A 333 -4.23 15.35 -45.87
N THR A 334 -5.38 15.80 -45.36
CA THR A 334 -6.05 17.02 -45.83
C THR A 334 -7.00 17.58 -44.77
N SER A 335 -7.12 18.90 -44.72
CA SER A 335 -8.10 19.61 -43.88
C SER A 335 -9.44 19.86 -44.61
N ASN A 336 -9.62 19.26 -45.79
CA ASN A 336 -10.82 19.40 -46.62
C ASN A 336 -11.01 18.14 -47.47
N PHE A 337 -11.40 17.05 -46.81
CA PHE A 337 -11.64 15.75 -47.41
C PHE A 337 -12.70 15.83 -48.52
N ASN A 338 -12.39 15.26 -49.69
CA ASN A 338 -13.25 15.28 -50.89
C ASN A 338 -13.80 16.66 -51.32
N SER A 339 -13.16 17.76 -50.86
CA SER A 339 -13.67 19.13 -51.02
C SER A 339 -15.08 19.34 -50.46
N ILE A 340 -15.46 18.56 -49.45
CA ILE A 340 -16.75 18.63 -48.77
C ILE A 340 -16.77 19.90 -47.89
N ASP A 341 -17.81 20.71 -48.09
CA ASP A 341 -18.09 21.91 -47.31
C ASP A 341 -19.61 22.01 -47.15
N VAL A 342 -20.12 21.60 -46.00
CA VAL A 342 -21.55 21.66 -45.64
C VAL A 342 -21.92 23.00 -44.97
N GLY A 343 -21.07 24.03 -45.11
CA GLY A 343 -21.29 25.35 -44.55
C GLY A 343 -20.84 25.46 -43.10
N TYR A 344 -21.63 24.96 -42.14
CA TYR A 344 -21.28 25.04 -40.71
C TYR A 344 -21.60 23.74 -39.98
N TYR A 345 -20.75 23.41 -39.00
CA TYR A 345 -20.89 22.26 -38.10
C TYR A 345 -21.00 20.92 -38.83
N SER A 346 -19.94 20.52 -39.52
CA SER A 346 -19.90 19.16 -40.07
C SER A 346 -19.79 18.15 -38.93
N ALA A 347 -20.64 17.12 -38.97
CA ALA A 347 -20.55 15.93 -38.11
C ALA A 347 -20.61 14.69 -39.02
N PRO A 348 -19.45 14.10 -39.36
CA PRO A 348 -19.39 12.93 -40.25
C PRO A 348 -19.80 11.64 -39.52
N ALA A 349 -20.47 10.74 -40.25
CA ALA A 349 -20.75 9.37 -39.86
C ALA A 349 -20.60 8.45 -41.07
N PHE A 350 -20.01 7.27 -40.87
CA PHE A 350 -19.85 6.27 -41.91
C PHE A 350 -20.76 5.08 -41.64
N THR A 351 -21.41 4.56 -42.68
CA THR A 351 -22.22 3.33 -42.63
C THR A 351 -22.52 2.87 -44.06
N ASP A 352 -22.95 1.64 -44.29
CA ASP A 352 -23.45 1.19 -45.60
C ASP A 352 -24.99 1.23 -45.54
N ILE A 353 -25.60 2.24 -46.16
CA ILE A 353 -27.05 2.49 -46.08
C ILE A 353 -27.80 1.70 -47.15
N ASP A 354 -27.26 1.61 -48.37
CA ASP A 354 -27.94 0.94 -49.48
C ASP A 354 -27.49 -0.51 -49.72
N GLY A 355 -26.62 -1.02 -48.85
CA GLY A 355 -26.21 -2.41 -48.76
C GLY A 355 -25.51 -2.89 -50.01
N ASP A 356 -24.73 -2.02 -50.65
CA ASP A 356 -23.94 -2.32 -51.84
C ASP A 356 -22.47 -2.71 -51.53
N ASP A 357 -22.15 -2.84 -50.24
CA ASP A 357 -20.84 -3.12 -49.67
C ASP A 357 -19.82 -1.96 -49.86
N LEU A 358 -20.24 -0.77 -50.29
CA LEU A 358 -19.45 0.46 -50.29
C LEU A 358 -19.81 1.31 -49.07
N LEU A 359 -18.84 2.08 -48.56
CA LEU A 359 -19.11 2.98 -47.44
C LEU A 359 -19.89 4.20 -47.90
N ASP A 360 -20.93 4.57 -47.17
CA ASP A 360 -21.58 5.87 -47.26
C ASP A 360 -21.06 6.80 -46.17
N LEU A 361 -20.75 8.04 -46.56
CA LEU A 361 -20.46 9.14 -45.65
C LEU A 361 -21.70 10.02 -45.54
N ILE A 362 -22.28 10.08 -44.35
CA ILE A 362 -23.34 11.01 -43.99
C ILE A 362 -22.75 12.15 -43.19
N VAL A 363 -23.00 13.38 -43.63
CA VAL A 363 -22.49 14.58 -42.97
C VAL A 363 -23.67 15.39 -42.46
N GLY A 364 -23.79 15.49 -41.15
CA GLY A 364 -24.69 16.44 -40.51
C GLY A 364 -24.18 17.86 -40.58
N GLU A 365 -25.10 18.83 -40.61
CA GLU A 365 -24.79 20.26 -40.71
C GLU A 365 -25.67 21.12 -39.79
N GLU A 366 -25.37 22.42 -39.69
CA GLU A 366 -26.09 23.37 -38.81
C GLU A 366 -27.60 23.46 -39.12
N ASN A 367 -28.04 23.25 -40.36
CA ASN A 367 -29.43 23.51 -40.78
C ASN A 367 -30.38 22.32 -40.62
N ASP A 368 -30.00 21.35 -39.79
CA ASP A 368 -30.76 20.13 -39.54
C ASP A 368 -31.01 19.29 -40.81
N THR A 369 -29.94 19.19 -41.60
CA THR A 369 -29.93 18.46 -42.87
C THR A 369 -28.71 17.54 -42.89
N LEU A 370 -28.87 16.43 -43.60
CA LEU A 370 -27.84 15.42 -43.76
C LEU A 370 -27.46 15.35 -45.23
N ASN A 371 -26.18 15.38 -45.55
CA ASN A 371 -25.70 15.18 -46.92
C ASN A 371 -25.13 13.76 -47.05
N HIS A 372 -25.56 13.04 -48.09
CA HIS A 372 -25.18 11.65 -48.34
C HIS A 372 -24.18 11.58 -49.49
N TYR A 373 -23.01 11.02 -49.22
CA TYR A 373 -21.96 10.73 -50.18
C TYR A 373 -21.69 9.22 -50.19
N GLU A 374 -21.47 8.66 -51.37
CA GLU A 374 -21.19 7.23 -51.58
C GLU A 374 -19.73 7.07 -52.02
N GLN A 375 -19.03 6.06 -51.49
CA GLN A 375 -17.67 5.75 -51.87
C GLN A 375 -17.60 5.30 -53.34
N ASP A 376 -16.67 5.85 -54.13
CA ASP A 376 -16.64 5.61 -55.58
C ASP A 376 -16.30 4.15 -55.97
N ALA A 377 -15.61 3.43 -55.08
CA ALA A 377 -15.22 2.03 -55.22
C ALA A 377 -14.70 1.47 -53.88
N GLU A 378 -14.75 0.15 -53.70
CA GLU A 378 -14.15 -0.56 -52.56
C GLU A 378 -12.70 -0.07 -52.34
N ASN A 379 -12.38 0.31 -51.11
CA ASN A 379 -11.07 0.80 -50.67
C ASN A 379 -10.61 2.12 -51.32
N SER A 380 -11.55 2.91 -51.87
CA SER A 380 -11.26 4.23 -52.44
C SER A 380 -11.41 5.34 -51.41
N THR A 381 -10.47 6.30 -51.39
CA THR A 381 -10.59 7.51 -50.56
C THR A 381 -11.44 8.61 -51.20
N SER A 382 -12.22 8.27 -52.24
CA SER A 382 -13.01 9.22 -53.04
C SER A 382 -14.49 8.95 -52.85
N PHE A 383 -15.26 10.00 -52.59
CA PHE A 383 -16.68 9.95 -52.32
C PHE A 383 -17.44 10.92 -53.22
N THR A 384 -18.56 10.47 -53.78
CA THR A 384 -19.43 11.27 -54.64
C THR A 384 -20.74 11.59 -53.92
N LEU A 385 -21.16 12.85 -53.99
CA LEU A 385 -22.45 13.30 -53.45
C LEU A 385 -23.62 12.61 -54.18
N VAL A 386 -24.42 11.87 -53.43
CA VAL A 386 -25.62 11.17 -53.91
C VAL A 386 -26.84 12.06 -53.74
N ILE A 387 -27.08 12.55 -52.52
CA ILE A 387 -28.24 13.37 -52.15
C ILE A 387 -27.81 14.48 -51.21
N GLU A 388 -28.16 15.72 -51.55
CA GLU A 388 -28.15 16.84 -50.60
C GLU A 388 -29.42 16.82 -49.75
N HIS A 389 -29.28 17.07 -48.46
CA HIS A 389 -30.38 17.22 -47.51
C HIS A 389 -31.34 16.02 -47.52
N ILE A 390 -30.80 14.82 -47.31
CA ILE A 390 -31.60 13.61 -47.11
C ILE A 390 -32.54 13.85 -45.92
N ASN A 391 -33.83 13.65 -46.15
CA ASN A 391 -34.89 13.90 -45.18
C ASN A 391 -34.84 15.28 -44.49
N CYS A 392 -35.07 16.38 -45.24
CA CYS A 392 -35.26 17.74 -44.71
C CYS A 392 -36.35 17.82 -43.62
N ILE A 393 -36.00 17.66 -42.34
CA ILE A 393 -36.98 17.63 -41.24
C ILE A 393 -36.50 18.48 -40.05
N GLY A 394 -36.23 19.77 -40.28
CA GLY A 394 -36.75 20.84 -39.41
C GLY A 394 -35.79 21.66 -38.54
N VAL A 395 -35.37 22.83 -39.05
CA VAL A 395 -35.16 24.16 -38.40
C VAL A 395 -34.30 24.31 -37.13
N GLU A 396 -33.86 23.25 -36.46
CA GLU A 396 -33.18 23.34 -35.16
C GLU A 396 -31.81 22.67 -35.19
N GLY A 397 -30.85 23.28 -35.89
CA GLY A 397 -29.46 23.37 -35.46
C GLY A 397 -28.66 22.07 -35.23
N TYR A 398 -27.48 21.93 -35.83
CA TYR A 398 -26.42 21.01 -35.39
C TYR A 398 -26.81 19.53 -35.40
N SER A 399 -26.93 18.96 -36.60
CA SER A 399 -27.15 17.52 -36.77
C SER A 399 -25.89 16.71 -36.47
N ALA A 400 -25.96 15.81 -35.48
CA ALA A 400 -24.93 14.80 -35.22
C ALA A 400 -25.52 13.39 -35.44
N PRO A 401 -25.35 12.79 -36.63
CA PRO A 401 -25.93 11.49 -36.96
C PRO A 401 -25.12 10.33 -36.38
N VAL A 402 -25.80 9.29 -35.92
CA VAL A 402 -25.22 7.96 -35.68
C VAL A 402 -26.19 6.88 -36.18
N PHE A 403 -25.64 5.81 -36.73
CA PHE A 403 -26.41 4.69 -37.26
C PHE A 403 -26.10 3.42 -36.46
N THR A 404 -27.15 2.67 -36.11
CA THR A 404 -27.01 1.33 -35.51
C THR A 404 -28.32 0.57 -35.70
N ASP A 405 -28.32 -0.75 -35.57
CA ASP A 405 -29.55 -1.56 -35.53
C ASP A 405 -29.90 -1.81 -34.06
N LEU A 406 -30.78 -1.00 -33.47
CA LEU A 406 -31.09 -1.01 -32.04
C LEU A 406 -31.96 -2.19 -31.65
N ASP A 407 -32.91 -2.59 -32.51
CA ASP A 407 -33.88 -3.65 -32.22
C ASP A 407 -33.72 -4.92 -33.05
N ASN A 408 -32.63 -5.01 -33.81
CA ASN A 408 -32.18 -6.17 -34.57
C ASN A 408 -33.23 -6.65 -35.58
N ASP A 409 -33.95 -5.69 -36.17
CA ASP A 409 -34.92 -5.92 -37.21
C ASP A 409 -34.32 -5.84 -38.63
N ARG A 410 -33.03 -5.48 -38.71
CA ARG A 410 -32.19 -5.28 -39.92
C ARG A 410 -32.48 -4.00 -40.68
N LEU A 411 -33.23 -3.09 -40.09
CA LEU A 411 -33.37 -1.72 -40.57
C LEU A 411 -32.42 -0.85 -39.77
N LEU A 412 -31.70 0.05 -40.43
CA LEU A 412 -30.83 0.98 -39.72
C LEU A 412 -31.67 1.98 -38.92
N ASP A 413 -31.37 2.12 -37.63
CA ASP A 413 -31.83 3.24 -36.82
C ASP A 413 -30.85 4.40 -36.93
N LEU A 414 -31.36 5.54 -37.37
CA LEU A 414 -30.64 6.81 -37.34
C LEU A 414 -31.07 7.59 -36.09
N ILE A 415 -30.12 7.76 -35.17
CA ILE A 415 -30.25 8.65 -34.03
C ILE A 415 -29.55 9.96 -34.36
N LEU A 416 -30.30 11.05 -34.27
CA LEU A 416 -29.85 12.37 -34.70
C LEU A 416 -29.83 13.34 -33.51
N GLY A 417 -28.62 13.77 -33.14
CA GLY A 417 -28.38 14.84 -32.20
C GLY A 417 -28.83 16.20 -32.72
N LYS A 418 -29.25 17.09 -31.81
CA LYS A 418 -29.81 18.42 -32.13
C LYS A 418 -29.29 19.50 -31.18
N GLN A 419 -29.36 20.75 -31.62
CA GLN A 419 -28.92 21.92 -30.85
C GLN A 419 -29.65 22.09 -29.51
N ASN A 420 -30.92 21.68 -29.42
CA ASN A 420 -31.70 21.79 -28.19
C ASN A 420 -31.45 20.64 -27.18
N GLY A 421 -30.46 19.78 -27.45
CA GLY A 421 -30.05 18.67 -26.58
C GLY A 421 -30.98 17.45 -26.59
N THR A 422 -32.07 17.48 -27.36
CA THR A 422 -32.93 16.30 -27.60
C THR A 422 -32.41 15.50 -28.79
N LEU A 423 -32.90 14.28 -28.98
CA LEU A 423 -32.49 13.37 -30.05
C LEU A 423 -33.71 12.97 -30.88
N ASN A 424 -33.60 12.96 -32.21
CA ASN A 424 -34.60 12.33 -33.07
C ASN A 424 -34.20 10.87 -33.33
N HIS A 425 -35.19 10.02 -33.53
CA HIS A 425 -35.04 8.63 -33.96
C HIS A 425 -35.79 8.41 -35.26
N TYR A 426 -35.06 7.95 -36.27
CA TYR A 426 -35.59 7.53 -37.55
C TYR A 426 -35.22 6.06 -37.78
N GLU A 427 -36.05 5.36 -38.53
CA GLU A 427 -35.85 3.96 -38.91
C GLU A 427 -35.86 3.88 -40.44
N GLN A 428 -34.98 3.07 -41.00
CA GLN A 428 -34.87 2.85 -42.44
C GLN A 428 -36.19 2.25 -42.97
N ASP A 429 -36.73 2.78 -44.08
CA ASP A 429 -38.05 2.35 -44.58
C ASP A 429 -38.08 0.89 -45.07
N ALA A 430 -36.92 0.38 -45.49
CA ALA A 430 -36.69 -0.99 -45.92
C ALA A 430 -35.18 -1.28 -45.91
N GLU A 431 -34.82 -2.56 -45.73
CA GLU A 431 -33.44 -3.06 -45.86
C GLU A 431 -32.86 -2.54 -47.20
N ASN A 432 -31.67 -1.94 -47.13
CA ASN A 432 -30.94 -1.36 -48.27
C ASN A 432 -31.63 -0.13 -48.93
N SER A 433 -32.50 0.58 -48.21
CA SER A 433 -33.13 1.82 -48.71
C SER A 433 -32.41 3.06 -48.19
N THR A 434 -32.15 4.04 -49.06
CA THR A 434 -31.62 5.35 -48.66
C THR A 434 -32.68 6.26 -48.00
N SER A 435 -33.83 5.73 -47.58
CA SER A 435 -34.94 6.51 -47.05
C SER A 435 -35.29 6.09 -45.63
N PHE A 436 -35.53 7.08 -44.78
CA PHE A 436 -35.85 6.88 -43.36
C PHE A 436 -37.17 7.54 -42.99
N SER A 437 -37.92 6.91 -42.10
CA SER A 437 -39.15 7.45 -41.50
C SER A 437 -38.91 7.87 -40.07
N LEU A 438 -39.45 9.03 -39.67
CA LEU A 438 -39.38 9.50 -38.29
C LEU A 438 -40.20 8.58 -37.38
N VAL A 439 -39.52 7.98 -36.40
CA VAL A 439 -40.14 7.19 -35.33
C VAL A 439 -40.52 8.10 -34.16
N ASN A 440 -39.60 8.97 -33.72
CA ASN A 440 -39.80 9.86 -32.58
C ASN A 440 -38.95 11.15 -32.66
N GLU A 441 -39.53 12.31 -32.30
CA GLU A 441 -38.83 13.61 -32.24
C GLU A 441 -38.05 13.83 -30.92
N HIS A 442 -38.26 12.95 -29.94
CA HIS A 442 -37.64 12.97 -28.61
C HIS A 442 -37.34 11.52 -28.17
N PHE A 443 -36.31 10.94 -28.78
CA PHE A 443 -35.86 9.58 -28.50
C PHE A 443 -35.64 9.36 -27.00
N ASN A 444 -36.34 8.37 -26.43
CA ASN A 444 -36.34 8.04 -25.00
C ASN A 444 -36.64 9.20 -24.03
N SER A 445 -37.20 10.32 -24.51
CA SER A 445 -37.29 11.57 -23.73
C SER A 445 -35.95 12.04 -23.16
N ILE A 446 -34.85 11.71 -23.84
CA ILE A 446 -33.49 12.14 -23.48
C ILE A 446 -33.32 13.61 -23.86
N GLU A 447 -32.82 14.39 -22.90
CA GLU A 447 -32.51 15.81 -23.03
C GLU A 447 -31.23 16.09 -22.21
N VAL A 448 -30.10 16.25 -22.90
CA VAL A 448 -28.77 16.41 -22.26
C VAL A 448 -28.33 17.87 -22.13
N GLY A 449 -29.24 18.83 -22.31
CA GLY A 449 -28.92 20.26 -22.28
C GLY A 449 -28.97 20.89 -23.68
N ASN A 450 -27.85 21.36 -24.20
CA ASN A 450 -27.75 21.85 -25.59
C ASN A 450 -26.74 21.00 -26.38
N ILE A 451 -26.92 20.89 -27.69
CA ILE A 451 -26.04 20.19 -28.63
C ILE A 451 -25.79 18.73 -28.20
N SER A 452 -26.77 17.85 -28.45
CA SER A 452 -26.58 16.43 -28.21
C SER A 452 -25.71 15.80 -29.29
N THR A 453 -24.70 15.03 -28.90
CA THR A 453 -23.79 14.29 -29.81
C THR A 453 -23.78 12.80 -29.43
N PRO A 454 -24.52 11.96 -30.17
CA PRO A 454 -24.72 10.56 -29.80
C PRO A 454 -23.56 9.65 -30.23
N ALA A 455 -23.20 8.68 -29.38
CA ALA A 455 -22.31 7.56 -29.72
C ALA A 455 -22.77 6.27 -29.01
N PHE A 456 -22.73 5.14 -29.73
CA PHE A 456 -23.07 3.82 -29.18
C PHE A 456 -21.83 2.93 -29.14
N THR A 457 -21.70 2.14 -28.08
CA THR A 457 -20.71 1.05 -27.98
C THR A 457 -21.18 0.05 -26.92
N ASP A 458 -20.52 -1.09 -26.77
CA ASP A 458 -20.70 -2.00 -25.63
C ASP A 458 -19.45 -1.86 -24.74
N LEU A 459 -19.55 -1.05 -23.68
CA LEU A 459 -18.43 -0.70 -22.80
C LEU A 459 -18.08 -1.84 -21.84
N ASP A 460 -19.09 -2.49 -21.26
CA ASP A 460 -18.91 -3.49 -20.21
C ASP A 460 -19.04 -4.95 -20.69
N GLY A 461 -19.24 -5.13 -21.99
CA GLY A 461 -19.26 -6.43 -22.66
C GLY A 461 -20.42 -7.32 -22.21
N ASP A 462 -21.51 -6.74 -21.70
CA ASP A 462 -22.69 -7.47 -21.28
C ASP A 462 -23.67 -7.76 -22.45
N GLY A 463 -23.40 -7.15 -23.61
CA GLY A 463 -24.16 -7.30 -24.84
C GLY A 463 -25.37 -6.37 -24.96
N LEU A 464 -25.55 -5.44 -24.02
CA LEU A 464 -26.44 -4.28 -24.12
C LEU A 464 -25.63 -3.11 -24.69
N LEU A 465 -26.29 -2.24 -25.48
CA LEU A 465 -25.62 -1.05 -25.96
C LEU A 465 -25.53 0.01 -24.86
N ASP A 466 -24.33 0.52 -24.62
CA ASP A 466 -24.08 1.76 -23.93
C ASP A 466 -24.23 2.94 -24.90
N PHE A 467 -25.03 3.90 -24.48
CA PHE A 467 -25.30 5.12 -25.22
C PHE A 467 -24.68 6.31 -24.51
N ILE A 468 -23.61 6.84 -25.09
CA ILE A 468 -22.89 8.01 -24.59
C ILE A 468 -23.32 9.22 -25.40
N VAL A 469 -23.80 10.26 -24.71
CA VAL A 469 -24.28 11.48 -25.34
C VAL A 469 -23.50 12.67 -24.80
N GLY A 470 -22.73 13.31 -25.68
CA GLY A 470 -22.07 14.57 -25.37
C GLY A 470 -23.04 15.75 -25.38
N GLU A 471 -22.62 16.85 -24.78
CA GLU A 471 -23.39 18.06 -24.59
C GLU A 471 -22.54 19.34 -24.63
N TYR A 472 -23.21 20.48 -24.73
CA TYR A 472 -22.61 21.80 -24.84
C TYR A 472 -21.71 22.18 -23.65
N GLU A 473 -22.03 21.76 -22.42
CA GLU A 473 -21.20 22.09 -21.25
C GLU A 473 -19.95 21.19 -21.14
N GLY A 474 -19.73 20.26 -22.09
CA GLY A 474 -18.52 19.44 -22.15
C GLY A 474 -18.59 18.11 -21.41
N ASN A 475 -19.68 17.82 -20.69
CA ASN A 475 -19.87 16.54 -20.02
C ASN A 475 -20.29 15.43 -20.99
N LEU A 476 -20.18 14.18 -20.54
CA LEU A 476 -20.73 13.01 -21.22
C LEU A 476 -21.83 12.38 -20.36
N ASN A 477 -22.98 12.09 -20.96
CA ASN A 477 -24.10 11.41 -20.31
C ASN A 477 -24.12 9.95 -20.74
N HIS A 478 -24.22 9.02 -19.79
CA HIS A 478 -24.21 7.58 -20.04
C HIS A 478 -25.57 6.98 -19.76
N TYR A 479 -26.10 6.30 -20.77
CA TYR A 479 -27.32 5.51 -20.72
C TYR A 479 -27.00 4.07 -21.13
N GLU A 480 -27.77 3.11 -20.63
CA GLU A 480 -27.64 1.68 -20.97
C GLU A 480 -28.96 1.20 -21.57
N GLN A 481 -28.88 0.34 -22.58
CA GLN A 481 -30.05 -0.25 -23.23
C GLN A 481 -30.80 -1.16 -22.24
N ASP A 482 -32.11 -1.01 -22.10
CA ASP A 482 -32.89 -1.73 -21.07
C ASP A 482 -32.94 -3.26 -21.31
N SER A 483 -32.78 -3.67 -22.57
CA SER A 483 -32.73 -5.07 -22.99
C SER A 483 -32.15 -5.20 -24.39
N VAL A 484 -31.51 -6.35 -24.66
CA VAL A 484 -31.00 -6.70 -25.99
C VAL A 484 -32.13 -6.56 -27.02
N ASN A 485 -31.81 -5.94 -28.16
CA ASN A 485 -32.75 -5.68 -29.26
C ASN A 485 -33.93 -4.80 -28.83
N SER A 486 -33.68 -3.68 -28.12
CA SER A 486 -34.72 -2.72 -27.77
C SER A 486 -34.31 -1.28 -28.01
N THR A 487 -35.28 -0.44 -28.34
CA THR A 487 -35.05 1.01 -28.52
C THR A 487 -35.15 1.79 -27.22
N SER A 488 -35.07 1.13 -26.05
CA SER A 488 -35.30 1.75 -24.73
C SER A 488 -34.00 1.87 -23.95
N PHE A 489 -33.75 3.04 -23.35
CA PHE A 489 -32.51 3.36 -22.63
C PHE A 489 -32.78 3.99 -21.26
N THR A 490 -31.99 3.59 -20.27
CA THR A 490 -32.03 4.14 -18.91
C THR A 490 -30.75 4.92 -18.61
N LEU A 491 -30.90 6.12 -18.01
CA LEU A 491 -29.75 6.92 -17.55
C LEU A 491 -28.99 6.20 -16.43
N ILE A 492 -27.71 5.94 -16.66
CA ILE A 492 -26.78 5.42 -15.65
C ILE A 492 -26.15 6.59 -14.88
N THR A 493 -25.56 7.55 -15.59
CA THR A 493 -24.97 8.75 -14.96
C THR A 493 -24.96 9.94 -15.92
N PRO A 494 -25.26 11.17 -15.46
CA PRO A 494 -25.15 12.39 -16.27
C PRO A 494 -23.72 12.94 -16.35
N ASN A 495 -22.74 12.34 -15.66
CA ASN A 495 -21.33 12.75 -15.67
C ASN A 495 -20.44 11.52 -15.79
N PHE A 496 -20.41 10.91 -16.97
CA PHE A 496 -19.64 9.71 -17.26
C PHE A 496 -18.14 9.95 -17.01
N ASN A 497 -17.53 9.13 -16.15
CA ASN A 497 -16.12 9.23 -15.71
C ASN A 497 -15.68 10.61 -15.16
N ASN A 498 -16.63 11.49 -14.80
CA ASN A 498 -16.36 12.92 -14.54
C ASN A 498 -15.56 13.60 -15.68
N ILE A 499 -15.77 13.14 -16.92
CA ILE A 499 -15.16 13.75 -18.11
C ILE A 499 -15.87 15.06 -18.40
N ASP A 500 -15.07 16.13 -18.46
CA ASP A 500 -15.46 17.49 -18.83
C ASP A 500 -14.36 18.04 -19.75
N VAL A 501 -14.71 18.21 -21.03
CA VAL A 501 -13.81 18.78 -22.06
C VAL A 501 -14.03 20.30 -22.25
N GLY A 502 -14.67 20.95 -21.28
CA GLY A 502 -14.89 22.40 -21.24
C GLY A 502 -16.10 22.88 -22.01
N SER A 503 -16.24 22.57 -23.32
CA SER A 503 -17.42 22.95 -24.10
C SER A 503 -17.62 22.06 -25.33
N THR A 504 -18.88 21.64 -25.54
CA THR A 504 -19.34 20.84 -26.69
C THR A 504 -18.56 19.54 -26.86
N SER A 505 -18.85 18.56 -26.01
CA SER A 505 -18.26 17.23 -26.12
C SER A 505 -18.82 16.48 -27.34
N SER A 506 -17.95 15.79 -28.09
CA SER A 506 -18.34 14.89 -29.20
C SER A 506 -17.59 13.57 -29.06
N PRO A 507 -18.21 12.54 -28.47
CA PRO A 507 -17.55 11.26 -28.20
C PRO A 507 -17.44 10.37 -29.45
N ALA A 508 -16.33 9.65 -29.59
CA ALA A 508 -16.12 8.57 -30.54
C ALA A 508 -15.31 7.45 -29.87
N PHE A 509 -15.64 6.20 -30.18
CA PHE A 509 -14.96 5.02 -29.63
C PHE A 509 -14.25 4.25 -30.74
N THR A 510 -13.06 3.73 -30.45
CA THR A 510 -12.33 2.80 -31.33
C THR A 510 -11.31 2.02 -30.52
N ASP A 511 -10.75 0.93 -31.05
CA ASP A 511 -9.54 0.31 -30.52
C ASP A 511 -8.35 0.83 -31.35
N LEU A 512 -7.70 1.88 -30.84
CA LEU A 512 -6.76 2.71 -31.58
C LEU A 512 -5.40 2.01 -31.75
N ASP A 513 -4.94 1.31 -30.72
CA ASP A 513 -3.61 0.69 -30.67
C ASP A 513 -3.63 -0.84 -30.90
N GLY A 514 -4.82 -1.46 -30.89
CA GLY A 514 -5.04 -2.88 -31.14
C GLY A 514 -4.84 -3.76 -29.91
N ASP A 515 -4.95 -3.21 -28.70
CA ASP A 515 -4.79 -3.91 -27.45
C ASP A 515 -6.10 -4.52 -26.88
N TYR A 516 -7.21 -4.32 -27.59
CA TYR A 516 -8.58 -4.72 -27.23
C TYR A 516 -9.23 -3.96 -26.07
N LEU A 517 -8.63 -2.86 -25.62
CA LEU A 517 -9.26 -1.86 -24.77
C LEU A 517 -9.91 -0.80 -25.67
N LEU A 518 -11.03 -0.24 -25.23
CA LEU A 518 -11.66 0.85 -25.97
C LEU A 518 -10.94 2.17 -25.69
N ASP A 519 -10.59 2.90 -26.74
CA ASP A 519 -10.21 4.29 -26.71
C ASP A 519 -11.44 5.17 -26.89
N LEU A 520 -11.57 6.17 -26.02
CA LEU A 520 -12.57 7.23 -26.12
C LEU A 520 -11.88 8.52 -26.55
N ILE A 521 -12.19 8.97 -27.76
CA ILE A 521 -11.78 10.27 -28.28
C ILE A 521 -12.95 11.23 -28.18
N VAL A 522 -12.76 12.32 -27.44
CA VAL A 522 -13.79 13.35 -27.20
C VAL A 522 -13.34 14.65 -27.83
N GLY A 523 -14.02 15.05 -28.89
CA GLY A 523 -13.85 16.39 -29.46
C GLY A 523 -14.46 17.48 -28.59
N GLU A 524 -13.93 18.69 -28.71
CA GLU A 524 -14.39 19.91 -28.01
C GLU A 524 -14.55 21.11 -28.96
N TYR A 525 -15.14 22.18 -28.44
CA TYR A 525 -15.38 23.44 -29.15
C TYR A 525 -14.10 24.17 -29.57
N GLU A 526 -13.00 24.09 -28.82
CA GLU A 526 -11.73 24.71 -29.21
C GLU A 526 -10.95 23.87 -30.24
N GLY A 527 -11.56 22.81 -30.77
CA GLY A 527 -11.02 21.99 -31.85
C GLY A 527 -10.01 20.93 -31.40
N ASN A 528 -9.69 20.82 -30.11
CA ASN A 528 -8.82 19.74 -29.63
C ASN A 528 -9.58 18.41 -29.56
N LEU A 529 -8.82 17.33 -29.55
CA LEU A 529 -9.33 15.99 -29.27
C LEU A 529 -8.73 15.52 -27.94
N ASN A 530 -9.59 15.13 -26.99
CA ASN A 530 -9.18 14.54 -25.72
C ASN A 530 -9.20 13.02 -25.86
N HIS A 531 -8.14 12.33 -25.43
CA HIS A 531 -8.00 10.89 -25.53
C HIS A 531 -7.99 10.26 -24.14
N TYR A 532 -8.87 9.29 -23.97
CA TYR A 532 -8.98 8.44 -22.80
C TYR A 532 -8.92 6.97 -23.22
N GLU A 533 -8.34 6.14 -22.37
CA GLU A 533 -8.20 4.69 -22.60
C GLU A 533 -8.95 3.94 -21.50
N GLN A 534 -9.65 2.87 -21.88
CA GLN A 534 -10.39 2.04 -20.94
C GLN A 534 -9.44 1.32 -19.99
N ASP A 535 -9.68 1.39 -18.68
CA ASP A 535 -8.74 0.88 -17.67
C ASP A 535 -8.58 -0.65 -17.68
N SER A 536 -9.61 -1.34 -18.16
CA SER A 536 -9.64 -2.79 -18.30
C SER A 536 -10.73 -3.23 -19.28
N ILE A 537 -10.51 -4.35 -19.96
CA ILE A 537 -11.50 -4.91 -20.89
C ILE A 537 -12.85 -5.08 -20.19
N ASN A 538 -13.94 -4.73 -20.88
CA ASN A 538 -15.30 -4.83 -20.38
C ASN A 538 -15.53 -4.01 -19.09
N SER A 539 -15.00 -2.78 -19.03
CA SER A 539 -15.23 -1.87 -17.91
C SER A 539 -15.72 -0.50 -18.36
N THR A 540 -16.53 0.16 -17.53
CA THR A 540 -17.00 1.52 -17.79
C THR A 540 -16.01 2.60 -17.35
N SER A 541 -14.78 2.23 -16.98
CA SER A 541 -13.77 3.13 -16.39
C SER A 541 -12.73 3.53 -17.43
N PHE A 542 -12.43 4.83 -17.52
CA PHE A 542 -11.48 5.39 -18.48
C PHE A 542 -10.48 6.32 -17.79
N SER A 543 -9.22 6.22 -18.21
CA SER A 543 -8.13 7.10 -17.77
C SER A 543 -7.73 8.07 -18.88
N LEU A 544 -7.51 9.34 -18.52
CA LEU A 544 -7.01 10.35 -19.47
C LEU A 544 -5.59 10.00 -19.93
N VAL A 545 -5.41 9.89 -21.24
CA VAL A 545 -4.10 9.76 -21.88
C VAL A 545 -3.54 11.14 -22.25
N THR A 546 -4.33 11.98 -22.94
CA THR A 546 -3.92 13.33 -23.32
C THR A 546 -5.10 14.25 -23.63
N HIS A 547 -4.94 15.55 -23.37
CA HIS A 547 -5.91 16.59 -23.75
C HIS A 547 -5.73 17.12 -25.18
N ASN A 548 -4.71 16.66 -25.89
CA ASN A 548 -4.37 17.15 -27.22
C ASN A 548 -3.92 16.02 -28.14
N PHE A 549 -4.83 15.08 -28.37
CA PHE A 549 -4.61 13.92 -29.22
C PHE A 549 -4.23 14.36 -30.64
N ASN A 550 -3.15 13.77 -31.14
CA ASN A 550 -2.55 14.05 -32.45
C ASN A 550 -2.09 15.51 -32.70
N SER A 551 -2.17 16.40 -31.69
CA SER A 551 -1.74 17.82 -31.79
C SER A 551 -2.30 18.56 -33.02
N LEU A 552 -3.53 18.25 -33.42
CA LEU A 552 -4.19 18.82 -34.59
C LEU A 552 -4.81 20.19 -34.26
N ASP A 553 -4.77 21.09 -35.24
CA ASP A 553 -5.53 22.35 -35.22
C ASP A 553 -6.63 22.25 -36.28
N VAL A 554 -7.82 21.82 -35.84
CA VAL A 554 -9.03 21.78 -36.70
C VAL A 554 -9.84 23.06 -36.61
N GLY A 555 -9.31 24.10 -35.96
CA GLY A 555 -10.02 25.36 -35.71
C GLY A 555 -10.98 25.26 -34.52
N TYR A 556 -12.28 25.39 -34.78
CA TYR A 556 -13.31 25.33 -33.75
C TYR A 556 -14.23 24.17 -34.04
N TYR A 557 -14.76 23.56 -32.97
CA TYR A 557 -15.61 22.38 -32.97
C TYR A 557 -14.92 21.18 -33.61
N SER A 558 -14.82 20.09 -32.88
CA SER A 558 -14.26 18.84 -33.40
C SER A 558 -15.27 17.72 -33.18
N ALA A 559 -15.67 17.08 -34.27
CA ALA A 559 -16.54 15.91 -34.27
C ALA A 559 -15.76 14.73 -34.87
N PRO A 560 -15.03 13.96 -34.04
CA PRO A 560 -14.24 12.83 -34.50
C PRO A 560 -15.13 11.64 -34.89
N VAL A 561 -14.72 10.90 -35.92
CA VAL A 561 -15.25 9.57 -36.26
C VAL A 561 -14.12 8.73 -36.85
N PHE A 562 -14.20 7.42 -36.61
CA PHE A 562 -13.25 6.45 -37.12
C PHE A 562 -13.89 5.57 -38.20
N SER A 563 -13.17 5.33 -39.29
CA SER A 563 -13.56 4.36 -40.32
C SER A 563 -12.35 3.95 -41.16
N ASP A 564 -12.19 2.64 -41.40
CA ASP A 564 -11.26 2.08 -42.40
C ASP A 564 -11.85 2.27 -43.81
N ILE A 565 -11.43 3.32 -44.51
CA ILE A 565 -11.96 3.63 -45.85
C ILE A 565 -11.13 3.02 -46.98
N ASP A 566 -9.88 2.63 -46.73
CA ASP A 566 -8.99 2.08 -47.75
C ASP A 566 -8.69 0.58 -47.60
N GLY A 567 -9.36 -0.07 -46.65
CA GLY A 567 -9.41 -1.51 -46.45
C GLY A 567 -8.06 -2.10 -46.06
N ASP A 568 -7.18 -1.31 -45.44
CA ASP A 568 -5.88 -1.76 -44.97
C ASP A 568 -5.94 -2.38 -43.56
N GLY A 569 -7.13 -2.38 -42.93
CA GLY A 569 -7.39 -2.92 -41.61
C GLY A 569 -6.99 -1.98 -40.48
N LEU A 570 -6.70 -0.71 -40.79
CA LEU A 570 -6.48 0.38 -39.86
C LEU A 570 -7.62 1.38 -39.94
N GLU A 571 -8.09 1.86 -38.79
CA GLU A 571 -9.13 2.88 -38.76
C GLU A 571 -8.52 4.27 -39.04
N GLU A 572 -9.08 5.01 -39.99
CA GLU A 572 -8.72 6.41 -40.21
C GLU A 572 -9.56 7.37 -39.37
N LEU A 573 -8.98 8.54 -39.06
CA LEU A 573 -9.64 9.57 -38.28
C LEU A 573 -10.18 10.68 -39.20
N PHE A 574 -11.48 10.89 -39.12
CA PHE A 574 -12.16 12.01 -39.76
C PHE A 574 -12.69 12.96 -38.69
N ILE A 575 -12.52 14.27 -38.90
CA ILE A 575 -12.91 15.27 -37.92
C ILE A 575 -13.73 16.33 -38.62
N GLY A 576 -15.01 16.42 -38.27
CA GLY A 576 -15.86 17.54 -38.64
C GLY A 576 -15.47 18.82 -37.89
N GLU A 577 -15.62 19.98 -38.53
CA GLU A 577 -15.28 21.29 -37.97
C GLU A 577 -16.42 22.32 -38.11
N LEU A 578 -16.27 23.43 -37.40
CA LEU A 578 -17.21 24.55 -37.39
C LEU A 578 -17.54 25.08 -38.78
N ASN A 579 -16.60 25.17 -39.72
CA ASN A 579 -16.86 25.72 -41.07
C ASN A 579 -17.26 24.65 -42.08
N GLY A 580 -17.81 23.52 -41.62
CA GLY A 580 -18.43 22.51 -42.48
C GLY A 580 -17.47 21.63 -43.28
N LYS A 581 -16.16 21.76 -43.08
CA LYS A 581 -15.15 20.90 -43.70
C LYS A 581 -14.92 19.63 -42.89
N ILE A 582 -14.27 18.65 -43.51
CA ILE A 582 -13.83 17.43 -42.81
C ILE A 582 -12.32 17.33 -42.95
N HIS A 583 -11.63 17.20 -41.82
CA HIS A 583 -10.22 16.83 -41.80
C HIS A 583 -10.11 15.31 -41.91
N TYR A 584 -9.16 14.83 -42.71
CA TYR A 584 -8.86 13.41 -42.90
C TYR A 584 -7.43 13.15 -42.49
N CYS A 585 -7.27 12.31 -41.48
CA CYS A 585 -5.97 11.87 -40.99
C CYS A 585 -5.86 10.36 -41.20
N LYS A 586 -4.81 9.94 -41.89
CA LYS A 586 -4.55 8.53 -42.14
C LYS A 586 -3.71 7.95 -41.00
N GLN A 587 -4.07 6.75 -40.55
CA GLN A 587 -3.26 6.01 -39.60
C GLN A 587 -2.02 5.43 -40.31
N GLU A 588 -0.81 5.71 -39.81
CA GLU A 588 0.40 5.19 -40.46
C GLU A 588 0.50 3.66 -40.32
N THR A 589 0.71 2.96 -41.44
CA THR A 589 1.21 1.59 -41.42
C THR A 589 2.67 1.61 -41.00
N ILE A 590 3.04 0.79 -40.01
CA ILE A 590 4.45 0.65 -39.62
C ILE A 590 5.18 -0.16 -40.70
N ASP A 591 5.54 0.48 -41.81
CA ASP A 591 6.21 -0.16 -42.94
C ASP A 591 7.70 -0.47 -42.66
N SER A 592 8.28 0.13 -41.61
CA SER A 592 9.55 -0.34 -41.03
C SER A 592 9.87 0.38 -39.73
N MET A 593 9.98 -0.36 -38.62
CA MET A 593 10.65 0.16 -37.44
C MET A 593 12.16 0.20 -37.67
N SER A 594 12.70 1.41 -37.74
CA SER A 594 14.14 1.64 -37.56
C SER A 594 14.44 1.67 -36.07
N PHE A 595 14.78 0.52 -35.49
CA PHE A 595 15.47 0.51 -34.20
C PHE A 595 16.80 1.22 -34.40
N GLY A 596 16.98 2.38 -33.77
CA GLY A 596 18.26 3.06 -33.73
C GLY A 596 19.40 2.14 -33.24
N ASN A 597 20.60 2.67 -33.13
CA ASN A 597 21.78 1.86 -32.79
C ASN A 597 21.60 1.08 -31.47
N ILE A 598 21.37 -0.23 -31.56
CA ILE A 598 21.43 -1.13 -30.39
C ILE A 598 22.91 -1.46 -30.15
N VAL A 599 23.44 -1.05 -29.01
CA VAL A 599 24.79 -1.40 -28.57
C VAL A 599 24.71 -2.69 -27.77
N VAL A 600 24.93 -3.83 -28.42
CA VAL A 600 25.17 -5.09 -27.72
C VAL A 600 26.67 -5.29 -27.56
N GLY A 601 27.16 -5.20 -26.32
CA GLY A 601 28.45 -5.76 -25.90
C GLY A 601 29.67 -5.47 -26.80
N GLY A 602 30.06 -4.20 -26.95
CA GLY A 602 31.43 -3.81 -27.33
C GLY A 602 31.96 -4.23 -28.72
N LEU A 603 31.13 -4.73 -29.65
CA LEU A 603 31.51 -5.03 -31.03
C LEU A 603 31.07 -3.92 -32.02
N PRO A 604 31.72 -3.77 -33.20
CA PRO A 604 31.45 -2.65 -34.10
C PRO A 604 30.01 -2.69 -34.63
N THR A 605 29.40 -1.51 -34.70
CA THR A 605 28.06 -1.23 -35.20
C THR A 605 27.75 -1.99 -36.49
N LYS A 606 26.70 -2.82 -36.43
CA LYS A 606 26.00 -3.35 -37.62
C LYS A 606 24.55 -2.91 -37.57
N ASN A 607 24.07 -2.36 -38.68
CA ASN A 607 22.67 -2.05 -38.87
C ASN A 607 21.90 -3.37 -39.05
N TYR A 608 20.89 -3.58 -38.21
CA TYR A 608 19.92 -4.65 -38.42
C TYR A 608 18.61 -3.99 -38.87
N TYR A 609 18.10 -4.42 -40.02
CA TYR A 609 16.77 -4.07 -40.50
C TYR A 609 15.91 -5.32 -40.33
N LEU A 610 14.82 -5.24 -39.56
CA LEU A 610 13.76 -6.24 -39.62
C LEU A 610 12.79 -5.79 -40.71
N THR A 611 12.99 -6.27 -41.94
CA THR A 611 11.99 -6.17 -42.99
C THR A 611 11.05 -7.36 -42.84
N ALA A 612 9.93 -7.19 -42.14
CA ALA A 612 8.92 -8.24 -42.03
C ALA A 612 8.16 -8.36 -43.36
N ILE A 613 8.69 -9.15 -44.31
CA ILE A 613 7.90 -9.66 -45.44
C ILE A 613 7.19 -10.98 -45.05
N ASN A 614 7.64 -11.66 -43.98
CA ASN A 614 6.99 -12.85 -43.41
C ASN A 614 7.64 -13.22 -42.05
N LEU A 615 6.96 -12.96 -40.93
CA LEU A 615 7.43 -13.24 -39.56
C LEU A 615 7.87 -14.71 -39.32
N ILE A 616 7.37 -15.64 -40.13
CA ILE A 616 7.66 -17.09 -40.03
C ILE A 616 9.12 -17.42 -40.38
N ASN A 617 9.74 -16.70 -41.32
CA ASN A 617 11.11 -17.01 -41.75
C ASN A 617 12.18 -16.42 -40.83
N ASP A 618 11.90 -15.31 -40.17
CA ASP A 618 12.88 -14.59 -39.33
C ASP A 618 12.99 -15.18 -37.91
N LEU A 619 11.95 -15.88 -37.43
CA LEU A 619 11.96 -16.54 -36.11
C LEU A 619 12.60 -17.94 -36.09
N ASN A 620 13.02 -18.46 -37.25
CA ASN A 620 13.70 -19.76 -37.38
C ASN A 620 13.00 -20.91 -36.62
N ILE A 621 11.67 -20.89 -36.59
CA ILE A 621 10.87 -21.95 -35.98
C ILE A 621 10.85 -23.13 -36.96
N GLU A 622 11.70 -24.13 -36.72
CA GLU A 622 11.58 -25.41 -37.41
C GLU A 622 10.29 -26.11 -36.95
N CYS A 623 9.26 -26.08 -37.80
CA CYS A 623 8.09 -26.93 -37.61
C CYS A 623 8.52 -28.41 -37.75
N PRO A 624 8.30 -29.26 -36.73
CA PRO A 624 8.65 -30.68 -36.81
C PRO A 624 7.96 -31.37 -38.00
N GLU A 625 8.67 -32.26 -38.70
CA GLU A 625 8.22 -32.98 -39.91
C GLU A 625 6.86 -33.69 -39.73
N ASP A 626 6.52 -34.04 -38.50
CA ASP A 626 5.29 -34.71 -38.06
C ASP A 626 4.03 -33.83 -38.16
N LEU A 627 4.15 -32.50 -38.25
CA LEU A 627 3.04 -31.58 -38.51
C LEU A 627 2.77 -31.33 -40.00
N LYS A 628 3.71 -31.65 -40.91
CA LYS A 628 3.52 -31.51 -42.37
C LYS A 628 2.56 -32.54 -42.96
N TYR A 629 2.24 -33.62 -42.24
CA TYR A 629 1.49 -34.76 -42.82
C TYR A 629 -0.03 -34.75 -42.61
N HIS A 630 -0.59 -33.77 -41.90
CA HIS A 630 -2.05 -33.73 -41.61
C HIS A 630 -2.86 -32.68 -42.38
N TYR A 631 -2.26 -31.92 -43.30
CA TYR A 631 -2.98 -30.93 -44.11
C TYR A 631 -3.68 -31.48 -45.37
N ARG A 632 -3.96 -32.79 -45.43
CA ARG A 632 -4.81 -33.41 -46.46
C ARG A 632 -5.74 -34.47 -45.87
N LYS A 633 -6.67 -34.05 -45.02
CA LYS A 633 -8.03 -34.60 -44.82
C LYS A 633 -8.52 -34.30 -43.40
N ILE A 634 -9.20 -33.17 -43.22
CA ILE A 634 -10.28 -33.06 -42.23
C ILE A 634 -11.42 -32.29 -42.90
N ARG A 635 -12.05 -32.95 -43.87
CA ARG A 635 -13.50 -32.84 -44.06
C ARG A 635 -14.03 -34.17 -43.55
N ASP A 636 -14.95 -34.09 -42.61
CA ASP A 636 -15.63 -35.19 -41.91
C ASP A 636 -14.95 -35.78 -40.67
N SER A 637 -15.66 -35.59 -39.55
CA SER A 637 -15.68 -36.41 -38.34
C SER A 637 -14.47 -36.39 -37.39
N CYS A 638 -14.56 -35.57 -36.35
CA CYS A 638 -14.11 -35.99 -35.02
C CYS A 638 -14.99 -35.39 -33.91
N LYS A 639 -16.07 -36.12 -33.58
CA LYS A 639 -16.67 -36.07 -32.24
C LYS A 639 -15.67 -36.81 -31.32
N ASN A 640 -15.20 -36.14 -30.27
CA ASN A 640 -14.33 -36.64 -29.18
C ASN A 640 -12.79 -36.51 -29.38
N CYS A 641 -12.25 -35.29 -29.34
CA CYS A 641 -10.86 -35.07 -28.92
C CYS A 641 -10.82 -34.20 -27.65
N GLN A 642 -10.34 -34.79 -26.55
CA GLN A 642 -9.98 -34.09 -25.33
C GLN A 642 -8.54 -33.56 -25.48
N TYR A 643 -8.38 -32.25 -25.65
CA TYR A 643 -7.10 -31.55 -25.49
C TYR A 643 -7.31 -30.21 -24.77
N HIS A 644 -6.25 -29.76 -24.11
CA HIS A 644 -6.14 -28.67 -23.12
C HIS A 644 -6.56 -27.29 -23.68
N PRO A 645 -7.23 -26.43 -22.90
CA PRO A 645 -7.85 -25.17 -23.38
C PRO A 645 -6.88 -24.16 -24.01
N LEU A 646 -5.60 -24.14 -23.60
CA LEU A 646 -4.58 -23.24 -24.15
C LEU A 646 -4.21 -23.53 -25.62
N MET A 647 -4.39 -24.77 -26.08
CA MET A 647 -4.04 -25.15 -27.47
C MET A 647 -5.14 -24.74 -28.48
N VAL A 648 -6.37 -24.54 -28.01
CA VAL A 648 -7.49 -24.03 -28.83
C VAL A 648 -7.40 -22.50 -28.99
N GLN A 649 -6.82 -21.81 -28.02
CA GLN A 649 -6.63 -20.35 -28.04
C GLN A 649 -5.52 -19.95 -29.05
N PHE A 650 -4.41 -20.69 -29.08
CA PHE A 650 -3.31 -20.48 -30.04
C PHE A 650 -3.71 -20.80 -31.50
N LEU A 651 -4.60 -21.77 -31.71
CA LEU A 651 -5.13 -22.12 -33.04
C LEU A 651 -6.26 -21.19 -33.50
N ARG A 652 -6.91 -20.43 -32.59
CA ARG A 652 -7.84 -19.35 -32.97
C ARG A 652 -7.10 -18.08 -33.38
N GLN A 653 -6.05 -17.69 -32.65
CA GLN A 653 -5.26 -16.49 -32.96
C GLN A 653 -4.53 -16.55 -34.32
N SER A 654 -4.25 -17.74 -34.85
CA SER A 654 -3.61 -17.90 -36.16
C SER A 654 -4.59 -18.10 -37.33
N MET A 655 -5.89 -18.24 -37.08
CA MET A 655 -6.89 -18.58 -38.12
C MET A 655 -7.81 -17.44 -38.55
N PHE A 656 -7.82 -16.27 -37.89
CA PHE A 656 -8.68 -15.16 -38.33
C PHE A 656 -8.07 -14.26 -39.41
N GLY A 657 -6.74 -14.24 -39.58
CA GLY A 657 -6.08 -13.53 -40.69
C GLY A 657 -6.07 -14.24 -42.05
N LEU A 658 -6.87 -15.30 -42.26
CA LEU A 658 -6.82 -16.13 -43.47
C LEU A 658 -8.17 -16.53 -44.08
N ASN A 659 -9.28 -15.94 -43.63
CA ASN A 659 -10.60 -16.19 -44.23
C ASN A 659 -11.21 -14.93 -44.85
N ARG A 660 -10.76 -14.57 -46.06
CA ARG A 660 -11.59 -14.20 -47.22
C ARG A 660 -10.67 -13.87 -48.41
N ILE A 661 -10.02 -14.90 -48.95
CA ILE A 661 -9.70 -14.93 -50.38
C ILE A 661 -10.46 -16.11 -50.94
N HIS A 662 -11.67 -15.86 -51.44
CA HIS A 662 -12.23 -16.67 -52.51
C HIS A 662 -13.19 -15.92 -53.40
#